data_AF-A0A931VCK7-F1
#
_entry.id   AF-A0A931VCK7-F1
#
_cell.length_a   1.000
_cell.length_b   1.000
_cell.length_c   1.000
_cell.angle_alpha   90.00
_cell.angle_beta   90.00
_cell.angle_gamma   90.00
#
_symmetry.space_group_name_H-M   'P 1'
#
loop_
_entity.id
_entity.type
_entity.pdbx_description
1 polymer ?
#
loop_
_entity_poly.entity_id
_entity_poly.type
_entity_poly.pdbx_seq_one_letter_code
_entity_poly.pdbx_strand_id
1 'polypeptide(L)'
;MNTVGTHRQNRFSLVVGLLLAGLAGLCSAQTQTQVQAQVQAKDFSKGFAKFYELGLPVVTNATYVKLDSWSHFDMSGGDFGLHELRLAGNAWLLKEDKAEGKGVFVKNSVRVMEVLDQNAFQKKEAAKLKEAMKKGGSAARTLPYIWGMMDEQVAQGRWKAANPKQDLEKIMAFLKKKNEEGSSRHSSLDYSGGYGTLFLSAIHFHRMGFTNEANEMVSLLFGAARDQRKPIAQAMNQLADAQYADVARKFFQTGDWSRYDQDLQSLQARFGSVWGNAPAVQRLAEKVKARASQPQPPPLSGEGLTDEDKQLALELASATNLNRQSMQLMGGVGVWILPSPLQRGIPGMPGLPTNTLTRIKARGMQAIPLLLALLKDDYLTRVDITSLKGMSHVSFSFRDEEDMTEEHINLLYEALQRPASRSEIAVLLLQPLIKKDEENRHSSSPVDRDDLAEQVKAWHAEHKAQSALELAWFYLKEGDDQQRNAAISLLIESGSESNQAAIAESFLKGDNPMRDIHLAHQFVMKRKEKAADFLVRYEAMLKKLMETGGDDQMFKQDDFKQMVEQNLASMKTLISAQPLEQILDELLTEKTTMEKAGAALYGAMGKKKPAELVPLLLGAAVKAKTPELRVQFMQMTASVPYMRTAMAMDEDGNVQEEAEEKADADQPAALDIKPAAELWKQLLGDTRVPEADLYQDNSMSVADTAAGMIEALYGEKQAAGALWGRQAPFQITRMQPILAARAEARLAGKPAAELPPLPDADSVSAEEKKKIVEQVLRAKDTEVDALIKTLSVDRVLALMEEVERNEALNAKLAGLANRVNAVAFKNLQGEPSRELDALKGQQLSKAMVEQALAVSRRFTEEGKPSLVRIRRQPDLSGIAIRVVELSATNLTEKEWPYFSGMRSSSENKKSMVQGSVSASDSHGWAAWAVNQKKLPLPEKKDATDGTNASDALTEDDIVEQVSADSAEHEAEQQKEFWKVVEDLCAGGGAVSAYTEIRFTGMPILPDDVKEGGGPIRGVRRFRHSSRSVIY
;
A
#
# COMPACT_ATOMS: atom_id res chain seq x y z
N MET A 1 66.24 -9.92 -6.13
CA MET A 1 67.40 -10.69 -5.63
C MET A 1 66.87 -11.92 -4.92
N ASN A 2 67.16 -13.11 -5.48
CA ASN A 2 67.37 -14.46 -4.89
C ASN A 2 66.58 -14.86 -3.62
N THR A 3 65.95 -16.03 -3.43
CA THR A 3 65.91 -17.31 -4.16
C THR A 3 64.81 -18.23 -3.54
N VAL A 4 64.38 -19.18 -4.36
CA VAL A 4 63.57 -20.41 -4.20
C VAL A 4 63.75 -21.23 -2.90
N GLY A 5 62.66 -21.91 -2.47
CA GLY A 5 62.70 -23.10 -1.59
C GLY A 5 61.35 -23.86 -1.50
N THR A 6 61.26 -25.03 -2.14
CA THR A 6 60.08 -25.90 -2.32
C THR A 6 59.96 -27.04 -1.28
N HIS A 7 58.70 -27.42 -0.97
CA HIS A 7 58.09 -28.75 -0.66
C HIS A 7 59.02 -29.98 -0.38
N ARG A 8 58.73 -30.95 0.52
CA ARG A 8 57.60 -31.94 0.51
C ARG A 8 57.81 -33.04 1.58
N GLN A 9 56.71 -33.75 1.89
CA GLN A 9 56.54 -35.17 2.31
C GLN A 9 56.64 -35.60 3.79
N ASN A 10 55.51 -36.05 4.35
CA ASN A 10 55.23 -37.50 4.44
C ASN A 10 53.73 -37.82 4.66
N ARG A 11 53.23 -38.81 3.90
CA ARG A 11 51.96 -39.53 4.05
C ARG A 11 52.32 -40.97 4.41
N PHE A 12 51.61 -41.63 5.32
CA PHE A 12 51.36 -43.08 5.25
C PHE A 12 50.11 -43.50 6.07
N SER A 13 49.29 -44.32 5.39
CA SER A 13 48.10 -45.17 5.66
C SER A 13 47.60 -45.37 7.11
N LEU A 14 46.29 -45.42 7.42
CA LEU A 14 45.11 -46.16 6.90
C LEU A 14 45.01 -47.64 7.36
N VAL A 15 43.85 -47.97 7.96
CA VAL A 15 43.14 -49.28 8.10
C VAL A 15 43.33 -50.06 9.41
N VAL A 16 42.18 -50.63 9.88
CA VAL A 16 41.91 -51.53 11.02
C VAL A 16 41.53 -50.78 12.32
N GLY A 17 40.28 -50.49 12.66
CA GLY A 17 39.03 -51.14 12.27
C GLY A 17 38.80 -52.43 13.08
N LEU A 18 38.07 -52.32 14.19
CA LEU A 18 37.46 -53.42 14.96
C LEU A 18 38.41 -54.45 15.62
N LEU A 19 38.84 -54.22 16.87
CA LEU A 19 38.99 -55.29 17.91
C LEU A 19 39.49 -54.82 19.30
N LEU A 20 39.07 -53.64 19.80
CA LEU A 20 39.30 -53.28 21.21
C LEU A 20 38.08 -52.59 21.84
N ALA A 21 36.94 -53.29 21.77
CA ALA A 21 35.81 -53.10 22.67
C ALA A 21 35.87 -54.22 23.72
N GLY A 22 36.09 -53.86 24.99
CA GLY A 22 36.02 -54.77 26.13
C GLY A 22 37.12 -54.51 27.15
N LEU A 23 36.72 -54.06 28.34
CA LEU A 23 37.54 -53.88 29.57
C LEU A 23 38.25 -52.53 29.75
N ALA A 24 37.48 -51.43 29.69
CA ALA A 24 37.76 -50.23 30.49
C ALA A 24 36.47 -49.60 31.04
N GLY A 25 35.50 -50.45 31.37
CA GLY A 25 34.40 -50.09 32.26
C GLY A 25 34.89 -50.26 33.71
N LEU A 26 34.59 -49.27 34.55
CA LEU A 26 34.92 -49.13 35.99
C LEU A 26 36.22 -48.37 36.30
N CYS A 27 36.23 -47.05 36.06
CA CYS A 27 36.69 -46.00 37.00
C CYS A 27 36.94 -44.68 36.25
N SER A 28 35.91 -43.84 36.13
CA SER A 28 36.00 -42.35 36.10
C SER A 28 34.65 -41.73 35.76
N ALA A 29 33.65 -41.99 36.61
CA ALA A 29 32.57 -41.03 36.79
C ALA A 29 33.10 -39.92 37.71
N GLN A 30 33.81 -38.94 37.14
CA GLN A 30 33.99 -37.64 37.78
C GLN A 30 33.19 -36.62 36.99
N THR A 31 31.95 -36.46 37.42
CA THR A 31 31.05 -35.37 37.09
C THR A 31 31.79 -34.05 37.36
N GLN A 32 32.31 -33.40 36.34
CA GLN A 32 32.59 -31.97 36.40
C GLN A 32 31.26 -31.23 36.35
N THR A 33 30.57 -31.22 37.49
CA THR A 33 29.53 -30.24 37.78
C THR A 33 30.25 -28.91 38.00
N GLN A 34 30.55 -28.18 36.92
CA GLN A 34 30.80 -26.76 37.04
C GLN A 34 29.50 -26.14 37.54
N VAL A 35 29.41 -25.96 38.86
CA VAL A 35 28.44 -25.07 39.47
C VAL A 35 28.83 -23.67 38.99
N GLN A 36 28.38 -23.29 37.79
CA GLN A 36 28.23 -21.88 37.46
C GLN A 36 27.29 -21.34 38.53
N ALA A 37 27.84 -20.63 39.50
CA ALA A 37 27.05 -19.87 40.45
C ALA A 37 26.20 -18.92 39.60
N GLN A 38 24.94 -19.29 39.36
CA GLN A 38 23.95 -18.41 38.75
C GLN A 38 23.90 -17.18 39.64
N VAL A 39 24.52 -16.10 39.19
CA VAL A 39 24.35 -14.79 39.79
C VAL A 39 22.86 -14.52 39.72
N GLN A 40 22.17 -14.62 40.86
CA GLN A 40 20.74 -14.36 40.90
C GLN A 40 20.50 -12.96 40.35
N ALA A 41 19.69 -12.88 39.28
CA ALA A 41 19.30 -11.60 38.74
C ALA A 41 18.65 -10.77 39.85
N LYS A 42 18.98 -9.48 39.90
CA LYS A 42 18.39 -8.54 40.85
C LYS A 42 16.86 -8.55 40.67
N ASP A 43 16.12 -8.63 41.78
CA ASP A 43 14.66 -8.60 41.73
C ASP A 43 14.14 -7.16 41.51
N PHE A 44 13.43 -6.94 40.40
CA PHE A 44 12.81 -5.66 40.05
C PHE A 44 11.29 -5.63 40.25
N SER A 45 10.69 -6.67 40.84
CA SER A 45 9.23 -6.84 41.03
C SER A 45 8.54 -5.62 41.67
N LYS A 46 9.19 -4.99 42.67
CA LYS A 46 8.68 -3.77 43.33
C LYS A 46 8.62 -2.57 42.37
N GLY A 47 9.60 -2.45 41.47
CA GLY A 47 9.60 -1.41 40.44
C GLY A 47 8.52 -1.67 39.39
N PHE A 48 8.34 -2.93 38.99
CA PHE A 48 7.28 -3.33 38.06
C PHE A 48 5.88 -3.02 38.60
N ALA A 49 5.65 -3.26 39.90
CA ALA A 49 4.39 -2.92 40.56
C ALA A 49 4.05 -1.43 40.43
N LYS A 50 5.04 -0.53 40.43
CA LYS A 50 4.83 0.91 40.24
C LYS A 50 4.25 1.26 38.87
N PHE A 51 4.62 0.55 37.81
CA PHE A 51 4.02 0.79 36.49
C PHE A 51 2.54 0.40 36.45
N TYR A 52 2.15 -0.67 37.13
CA TYR A 52 0.72 -1.01 37.29
C TYR A 52 -0.03 0.02 38.13
N GLU A 53 0.57 0.56 39.20
CA GLU A 53 0.00 1.69 39.96
C GLU A 53 -0.16 2.95 39.07
N LEU A 54 0.73 3.15 38.10
CA LEU A 54 0.65 4.22 37.09
C LEU A 54 -0.33 3.92 35.94
N GLY A 55 -1.07 2.80 36.00
CA GLY A 55 -2.10 2.46 35.02
C GLY A 55 -1.58 1.71 33.79
N LEU A 56 -0.44 1.02 33.89
CA LEU A 56 -0.06 0.01 32.90
C LEU A 56 -1.17 -1.06 32.81
N PRO A 57 -1.64 -1.45 31.60
CA PRO A 57 -2.69 -2.45 31.47
C PRO A 57 -2.28 -3.80 32.05
N VAL A 58 -3.19 -4.45 32.80
CA VAL A 58 -2.90 -5.73 33.45
C VAL A 58 -3.09 -6.89 32.47
N VAL A 59 -2.05 -7.72 32.31
CA VAL A 59 -2.05 -8.85 31.35
C VAL A 59 -2.17 -10.24 31.99
N THR A 60 -2.45 -10.35 33.30
CA THR A 60 -2.37 -11.62 34.06
C THR A 60 -3.12 -12.81 33.46
N ASN A 61 -4.22 -12.57 32.72
CA ASN A 61 -5.02 -13.62 32.07
C ASN A 61 -5.00 -13.48 30.54
N ALA A 62 -4.05 -12.73 29.99
CA ALA A 62 -3.98 -12.43 28.58
C ALA A 62 -3.22 -13.51 27.82
N THR A 63 -3.59 -13.71 26.55
CA THR A 63 -2.86 -14.57 25.63
C THR A 63 -1.84 -13.72 24.87
N TYR A 64 -0.57 -14.13 24.87
CA TYR A 64 0.43 -13.48 24.02
C TYR A 64 0.17 -13.85 22.56
N VAL A 65 0.06 -12.85 21.68
CA VAL A 65 -0.35 -13.02 20.28
C VAL A 65 0.51 -12.21 19.33
N LYS A 66 0.57 -12.65 18.08
CA LYS A 66 0.87 -11.81 16.93
C LYS A 66 -0.43 -11.14 16.50
N LEU A 67 -0.49 -9.82 16.56
CA LEU A 67 -1.57 -9.00 16.05
C LEU A 67 -1.08 -8.28 14.79
N ASP A 68 -1.72 -8.59 13.66
CA ASP A 68 -1.55 -7.89 12.39
C ASP A 68 -2.75 -6.95 12.24
N SER A 69 -2.61 -5.71 12.71
CA SER A 69 -3.66 -4.70 12.69
C SER A 69 -3.48 -3.69 11.56
N TRP A 70 -4.58 -3.36 10.91
CA TRP A 70 -4.68 -2.31 9.90
C TRP A 70 -5.57 -1.20 10.47
N SER A 71 -4.94 -0.18 11.02
CA SER A 71 -5.63 1.07 11.33
C SER A 71 -4.72 2.25 11.00
N HIS A 72 -5.30 3.36 10.54
CA HIS A 72 -4.52 4.57 10.26
C HIS A 72 -3.85 5.15 11.52
N PHE A 73 -4.38 4.86 12.71
CA PHE A 73 -3.76 5.24 13.99
C PHE A 73 -2.64 4.31 14.46
N ASP A 74 -2.32 3.27 13.69
CA ASP A 74 -1.30 2.28 14.03
C ASP A 74 0.01 2.48 13.26
N MET A 75 0.03 3.46 12.35
CA MET A 75 1.27 3.86 11.64
C MET A 75 2.25 4.62 12.53
N SER A 76 1.92 4.86 13.80
CA SER A 76 2.84 5.46 14.76
C SER A 76 3.97 4.49 15.09
N GLY A 77 5.03 4.49 14.27
CA GLY A 77 6.47 4.28 14.55
C GLY A 77 6.98 3.16 15.46
N GLY A 78 6.26 2.76 16.51
CA GLY A 78 6.76 1.90 17.59
C GLY A 78 7.14 0.49 17.13
N ASP A 79 6.43 -0.08 16.15
CA ASP A 79 6.76 -1.41 15.61
C ASP A 79 8.03 -1.39 14.75
N PHE A 80 8.37 -0.26 14.12
CA PHE A 80 9.59 -0.14 13.32
C PHE A 80 10.84 -0.23 14.19
N GLY A 81 10.77 0.16 15.47
CA GLY A 81 11.92 0.15 16.38
C GLY A 81 12.45 -1.24 16.74
N LEU A 82 11.61 -2.27 16.67
CA LEU A 82 11.95 -3.64 17.10
C LEU A 82 11.88 -4.65 15.96
N HIS A 83 11.78 -4.19 14.71
CA HIS A 83 11.69 -5.08 13.55
C HIS A 83 12.89 -6.04 13.42
N GLU A 84 14.08 -5.61 13.87
CA GLU A 84 15.32 -6.41 13.90
C GLU A 84 15.20 -7.65 14.78
N LEU A 85 14.36 -7.63 15.82
CA LEU A 85 14.17 -8.76 16.74
C LEU A 85 13.32 -9.89 16.14
N ARG A 86 12.50 -9.59 15.13
CA ARG A 86 11.60 -10.54 14.47
C ARG A 86 10.82 -11.40 15.47
N LEU A 87 10.17 -10.72 16.41
CA LEU A 87 9.37 -11.37 17.45
C LEU A 87 8.14 -12.06 16.84
N ALA A 88 7.84 -13.26 17.35
CA ALA A 88 6.69 -14.06 16.94
C ALA A 88 5.37 -13.45 17.43
N GLY A 89 5.38 -12.68 18.51
CA GLY A 89 4.25 -11.89 19.02
C GLY A 89 4.58 -10.40 19.14
N ASN A 90 3.54 -9.58 19.32
CA ASN A 90 3.64 -8.12 19.51
C ASN A 90 2.50 -7.53 20.35
N ALA A 91 1.57 -8.36 20.87
CA ALA A 91 0.43 -7.90 21.66
C ALA A 91 -0.02 -8.93 22.69
N TRP A 92 -0.83 -8.47 23.66
CA TRP A 92 -1.51 -9.32 24.64
C TRP A 92 -3.03 -9.26 24.43
N LEU A 93 -3.66 -10.36 24.07
CA LEU A 93 -5.11 -10.48 23.94
C LEU A 93 -5.75 -10.62 25.33
N LEU A 94 -6.41 -9.56 25.81
CA LEU A 94 -7.06 -9.49 27.12
C LEU A 94 -8.42 -10.20 27.13
N LYS A 95 -9.20 -10.03 26.07
CA LYS A 95 -10.56 -10.56 25.94
C LYS A 95 -10.87 -10.78 24.46
N GLU A 96 -11.52 -11.90 24.15
CA GLU A 96 -12.01 -12.22 22.81
C GLU A 96 -13.50 -12.50 22.86
N ASP A 97 -14.27 -11.77 22.05
CA ASP A 97 -15.66 -12.07 21.73
C ASP A 97 -15.71 -12.72 20.35
N LYS A 98 -15.72 -14.06 20.36
CA LYS A 98 -15.77 -14.85 19.12
C LYS A 98 -17.08 -14.68 18.35
N ALA A 99 -18.17 -14.29 19.01
CA ALA A 99 -19.46 -14.13 18.35
C ALA A 99 -19.50 -12.87 17.48
N GLU A 100 -18.86 -11.79 17.97
CA GLU A 100 -18.72 -10.53 17.22
C GLU A 100 -17.44 -10.47 16.37
N GLY A 101 -16.53 -11.43 16.52
CA GLY A 101 -15.20 -11.37 15.92
C GLY A 101 -14.44 -10.16 16.43
N LYS A 102 -14.45 -9.92 17.75
CA LYS A 102 -13.88 -8.73 18.38
C LYS A 102 -12.87 -9.13 19.45
N GLY A 103 -11.67 -8.55 19.43
CA GLY A 103 -10.66 -8.73 20.46
C GLY A 103 -10.28 -7.42 21.14
N VAL A 104 -9.89 -7.49 22.42
CA VAL A 104 -9.31 -6.37 23.17
C VAL A 104 -7.84 -6.70 23.44
N PHE A 105 -6.94 -5.85 22.97
CA PHE A 105 -5.49 -6.09 22.99
C PHE A 105 -4.76 -5.04 23.80
N VAL A 106 -3.64 -5.42 24.42
CA VAL A 106 -2.55 -4.51 24.79
C VAL A 106 -1.50 -4.57 23.68
N LYS A 107 -1.43 -3.55 22.83
CA LYS A 107 -0.42 -3.42 21.77
C LYS A 107 0.75 -2.57 22.25
N ASN A 108 1.97 -2.88 21.78
CA ASN A 108 3.22 -2.18 22.15
C ASN A 108 3.42 -2.10 23.66
N SER A 109 2.94 -3.11 24.40
CA SER A 109 3.00 -3.21 25.86
C SER A 109 2.28 -2.11 26.65
N VAL A 110 1.58 -1.16 26.04
CA VAL A 110 0.92 -0.05 26.79
C VAL A 110 -0.48 0.31 26.32
N ARG A 111 -0.81 0.13 25.04
CA ARG A 111 -2.05 0.67 24.47
C ARG A 111 -3.15 -0.37 24.47
N VAL A 112 -4.29 -0.05 25.11
CA VAL A 112 -5.48 -0.91 25.02
C VAL A 112 -6.28 -0.54 23.77
N MET A 113 -6.55 -1.50 22.90
CA MET A 113 -7.34 -1.28 21.69
C MET A 113 -8.31 -2.42 21.41
N GLU A 114 -9.48 -2.05 20.89
CA GLU A 114 -10.44 -3.00 20.34
C GLU A 114 -10.12 -3.21 18.86
N VAL A 115 -10.02 -4.47 18.44
CA VAL A 115 -9.78 -4.84 17.04
C VAL A 115 -10.89 -5.79 16.61
N LEU A 116 -11.54 -5.46 15.50
CA LEU A 116 -12.41 -6.40 14.81
C LEU A 116 -11.59 -7.32 13.91
N ASP A 117 -11.88 -8.60 13.97
CA ASP A 117 -11.43 -9.57 13.00
C ASP A 117 -11.84 -9.09 11.61
N GLN A 118 -10.91 -9.19 10.66
CA GLN A 118 -11.10 -8.66 9.31
C GLN A 118 -12.35 -9.23 8.62
N ASN A 119 -12.69 -10.50 8.83
CA ASN A 119 -13.88 -11.10 8.22
C ASN A 119 -15.15 -10.57 8.88
N ALA A 120 -15.14 -10.38 10.21
CA ALA A 120 -16.25 -9.78 10.94
C ALA A 120 -16.48 -8.32 10.49
N PHE A 121 -15.41 -7.55 10.33
CA PHE A 121 -15.46 -6.19 9.79
C PHE A 121 -16.06 -6.15 8.39
N GLN A 122 -15.55 -6.97 7.46
CA GLN A 122 -16.06 -7.06 6.09
C GLN A 122 -17.55 -7.44 6.04
N LYS A 123 -17.99 -8.36 6.91
CA LYS A 123 -19.40 -8.75 7.03
C LYS A 123 -20.27 -7.58 7.49
N LYS A 124 -19.80 -6.81 8.47
CA LYS A 124 -20.51 -5.63 9.00
C LYS A 124 -20.63 -4.53 7.94
N GLU A 125 -19.56 -4.24 7.20
CA GLU A 125 -19.58 -3.27 6.11
C GLU A 125 -20.44 -3.72 4.93
N ALA A 126 -20.39 -5.00 4.56
CA ALA A 126 -21.29 -5.56 3.55
C ALA A 126 -22.77 -5.44 3.93
N ALA A 127 -23.09 -5.63 5.22
CA ALA A 127 -24.45 -5.44 5.73
C ALA A 127 -24.89 -3.97 5.69
N LYS A 128 -24.03 -3.03 6.13
CA LYS A 128 -24.27 -1.58 6.01
C LYS A 128 -24.51 -1.17 4.55
N LEU A 129 -23.67 -1.67 3.64
CA LEU A 129 -23.79 -1.43 2.20
C LEU A 129 -25.12 -1.95 1.66
N LYS A 130 -25.52 -3.19 2.00
CA LYS A 130 -26.81 -3.77 1.59
C LYS A 130 -27.99 -2.94 2.11
N GLU A 131 -27.92 -2.42 3.33
CA GLU A 131 -28.95 -1.53 3.88
C GLU A 131 -28.98 -0.17 3.18
N ALA A 132 -27.83 0.44 2.91
CA ALA A 132 -27.72 1.70 2.19
C ALA A 132 -28.24 1.58 0.75
N MET A 133 -27.96 0.44 0.08
CA MET A 133 -28.52 0.12 -1.24
C MET A 133 -30.04 0.01 -1.22
N LYS A 134 -30.63 -0.59 -0.17
CA LYS A 134 -32.10 -0.65 0.01
C LYS A 134 -32.74 0.72 0.16
N LYS A 135 -32.02 1.70 0.71
CA LYS A 135 -32.51 3.08 0.89
C LYS A 135 -32.43 3.94 -0.39
N GLY A 136 -32.01 3.38 -1.53
CA GLY A 136 -32.13 4.03 -2.84
C GLY A 136 -31.18 5.21 -3.12
N GLY A 137 -30.22 5.51 -2.24
CA GLY A 137 -29.25 6.57 -2.47
C GLY A 137 -28.20 6.18 -3.50
N SER A 138 -28.05 6.93 -4.60
CA SER A 138 -26.96 6.77 -5.57
C SER A 138 -25.58 6.85 -4.90
N ALA A 139 -25.45 7.69 -3.86
CA ALA A 139 -24.27 7.83 -3.01
C ALA A 139 -23.89 6.55 -2.23
N ALA A 140 -24.80 5.59 -2.06
CA ALA A 140 -24.52 4.33 -1.36
C ALA A 140 -23.65 3.35 -2.17
N ARG A 141 -23.45 3.58 -3.48
CA ARG A 141 -22.91 2.56 -4.40
C ARG A 141 -21.39 2.64 -4.64
N THR A 142 -20.76 3.79 -4.45
CA THR A 142 -19.34 4.00 -4.76
C THR A 142 -18.48 4.27 -3.51
N LEU A 143 -19.07 4.73 -2.40
CA LEU A 143 -18.33 5.21 -1.25
C LEU A 143 -17.83 4.14 -0.25
N PRO A 144 -18.63 3.14 0.18
CA PRO A 144 -18.23 2.30 1.31
C PRO A 144 -17.05 1.36 1.03
N TYR A 145 -16.75 1.04 -0.22
CA TYR A 145 -15.69 0.08 -0.54
C TYR A 145 -14.30 0.74 -0.65
N ILE A 146 -14.21 1.94 -1.24
CA ILE A 146 -12.96 2.71 -1.30
C ILE A 146 -12.69 3.40 0.05
N TRP A 147 -13.76 3.80 0.76
CA TRP A 147 -13.65 4.66 1.95
C TRP A 147 -14.12 4.02 3.26
N GLY A 148 -14.76 2.84 3.24
CA GLY A 148 -15.12 2.10 4.45
C GLY A 148 -13.90 1.58 5.22
N MET A 149 -12.71 1.58 4.62
CA MET A 149 -11.44 1.44 5.35
C MET A 149 -11.13 2.64 6.27
N MET A 150 -11.90 3.73 6.18
CA MET A 150 -11.72 4.97 6.94
C MET A 150 -12.87 5.28 7.92
N ASP A 151 -13.75 4.31 8.26
CA ASP A 151 -14.55 4.47 9.48
C ASP A 151 -13.59 4.34 10.68
N GLU A 152 -12.93 5.46 10.97
CA GLU A 152 -11.69 5.63 11.75
C GLU A 152 -11.74 5.05 13.17
N GLN A 153 -12.92 4.71 13.66
CA GLN A 153 -13.10 4.37 15.07
C GLN A 153 -12.81 2.90 15.38
N VAL A 154 -12.77 2.01 14.39
CA VAL A 154 -12.60 0.57 14.64
C VAL A 154 -11.37 0.05 13.94
N ALA A 155 -10.35 -0.31 14.72
CA ALA A 155 -9.21 -1.03 14.17
C ALA A 155 -9.68 -2.41 13.67
N GLN A 156 -9.18 -2.83 12.51
CA GLN A 156 -9.38 -4.19 12.01
C GLN A 156 -8.05 -4.92 12.02
N GLY A 157 -8.08 -6.24 12.13
CA GLY A 157 -6.85 -7.02 12.20
C GLY A 157 -7.08 -8.52 12.20
N ARG A 158 -5.98 -9.26 12.30
CA ARG A 158 -5.95 -10.70 12.56
C ARG A 158 -4.99 -10.97 13.69
N TRP A 159 -5.24 -12.04 14.45
CA TRP A 159 -4.33 -12.43 15.52
C TRP A 159 -4.16 -13.94 15.65
N LYS A 160 -2.94 -14.36 16.00
CA LYS A 160 -2.57 -15.75 16.28
C LYS A 160 -1.78 -15.85 17.58
N ALA A 161 -1.97 -16.93 18.34
CA ALA A 161 -1.18 -17.18 19.55
C ALA A 161 0.33 -17.21 19.22
N ALA A 162 1.13 -16.59 20.08
CA ALA A 162 2.58 -16.52 19.98
C ALA A 162 3.22 -17.15 21.24
N ASN A 163 4.49 -17.55 21.14
CA ASN A 163 5.20 -18.15 22.26
C ASN A 163 6.00 -17.06 23.03
N PRO A 164 5.54 -16.65 24.23
CA PRO A 164 6.20 -15.58 24.99
C PRO A 164 7.62 -15.96 25.41
N LYS A 165 7.88 -17.24 25.70
CA LYS A 165 9.21 -17.70 26.14
C LYS A 165 10.25 -17.58 25.03
N GLN A 166 9.87 -17.98 23.81
CA GLN A 166 10.75 -17.89 22.65
C GLN A 166 11.13 -16.45 22.32
N ASP A 167 10.16 -15.53 22.36
CA ASP A 167 10.42 -14.12 22.12
C ASP A 167 11.29 -13.50 23.23
N LEU A 168 11.06 -13.87 24.48
CA LEU A 168 11.89 -13.44 25.60
C LEU A 168 13.35 -13.90 25.45
N GLU A 169 13.58 -15.15 25.02
CA GLU A 169 14.91 -15.67 24.71
C GLU A 169 15.59 -14.87 23.58
N LYS A 170 14.87 -14.58 22.48
CA LYS A 170 15.36 -13.74 21.37
C LYS A 170 15.75 -12.33 21.85
N ILE A 171 14.91 -11.70 22.67
CA ILE A 171 15.18 -10.38 23.23
C ILE A 171 16.44 -10.40 24.11
N MET A 172 16.57 -11.37 25.01
CA MET A 172 17.74 -11.48 25.87
C MET A 172 19.03 -11.71 25.06
N ALA A 173 18.99 -12.55 24.03
CA ALA A 173 20.13 -12.78 23.14
C ALA A 173 20.55 -11.48 22.41
N PHE A 174 19.58 -10.75 21.88
CA PHE A 174 19.82 -9.45 21.25
C PHE A 174 20.42 -8.44 22.22
N LEU A 175 19.90 -8.32 23.44
CA LEU A 175 20.44 -7.39 24.44
C LEU A 175 21.84 -7.78 24.91
N LYS A 176 22.16 -9.08 24.99
CA LYS A 176 23.54 -9.57 25.25
C LYS A 176 24.48 -9.12 24.13
N LYS A 177 24.11 -9.36 22.87
CA LYS A 177 24.87 -8.90 21.69
C LYS A 177 25.09 -7.38 21.72
N LYS A 178 24.06 -6.59 22.04
CA LYS A 178 24.18 -5.12 22.14
C LYS A 178 25.08 -4.65 23.28
N ASN A 179 25.12 -5.38 24.40
CA ASN A 179 26.06 -5.10 25.47
C ASN A 179 27.52 -5.34 25.04
N GLU A 180 27.76 -6.40 24.26
CA GLU A 180 29.08 -6.80 23.77
C GLU A 180 29.59 -5.85 22.67
N GLU A 181 28.74 -5.49 21.70
CA GLU A 181 29.08 -4.56 20.60
C GLU A 181 29.43 -3.14 21.09
N GLY A 182 28.92 -2.75 22.25
CA GLY A 182 28.96 -1.38 22.71
C GLY A 182 28.02 -0.46 21.93
N SER A 183 27.98 0.81 22.33
CA SER A 183 27.07 1.82 21.76
C SER A 183 27.42 2.12 20.30
N SER A 184 26.82 1.41 19.34
CA SER A 184 26.75 1.89 17.96
C SER A 184 25.71 3.02 17.89
N ARG A 185 26.11 4.19 17.40
CA ARG A 185 25.29 5.43 17.37
C ARG A 185 24.00 5.34 16.52
N HIS A 186 23.69 4.17 15.96
CA HIS A 186 22.59 3.94 15.04
C HIS A 186 21.74 2.72 15.42
N SER A 187 21.67 2.37 16.70
CA SER A 187 20.81 1.26 17.12
C SER A 187 19.33 1.63 16.99
N SER A 188 18.53 0.68 16.50
CA SER A 188 17.07 0.75 16.45
C SER A 188 16.42 1.08 17.81
N LEU A 189 17.10 0.74 18.92
CA LEU A 189 16.71 1.07 20.29
C LEU A 189 16.72 2.57 20.60
N ASP A 190 17.56 3.36 19.94
CA ASP A 190 17.73 4.80 20.24
C ASP A 190 16.71 5.69 19.53
N TYR A 191 16.32 5.36 18.30
CA TYR A 191 15.52 6.26 17.44
C TYR A 191 14.00 6.16 17.65
N SER A 192 13.52 5.22 18.47
CA SER A 192 12.10 4.83 18.48
C SER A 192 11.50 4.59 19.88
N GLY A 193 12.25 4.91 20.95
CA GLY A 193 11.85 4.51 22.30
C GLY A 193 11.98 3.00 22.56
N GLY A 194 12.78 2.28 21.76
CA GLY A 194 12.91 0.82 21.86
C GLY A 194 13.30 0.32 23.25
N TYR A 195 14.09 1.08 24.02
CA TYR A 195 14.39 0.72 25.42
C TYR A 195 13.13 0.75 26.29
N GLY A 196 12.29 1.78 26.15
CA GLY A 196 11.02 1.87 26.87
C GLY A 196 10.11 0.68 26.56
N THR A 197 9.97 0.35 25.26
CA THR A 197 9.10 -0.74 24.82
C THR A 197 9.54 -2.07 25.40
N LEU A 198 10.84 -2.37 25.34
CA LEU A 198 11.39 -3.61 25.91
C LEU A 198 11.24 -3.63 27.43
N PHE A 199 11.49 -2.52 28.12
CA PHE A 199 11.30 -2.45 29.58
C PHE A 199 9.84 -2.76 29.99
N LEU A 200 8.87 -2.19 29.28
CA LEU A 200 7.44 -2.46 29.48
C LEU A 200 7.06 -3.90 29.17
N SER A 201 7.66 -4.50 28.13
CA SER A 201 7.50 -5.93 27.83
C SER A 201 8.04 -6.81 28.96
N ALA A 202 9.19 -6.48 29.56
CA ALA A 202 9.72 -7.22 30.70
C ALA A 202 8.76 -7.21 31.90
N ILE A 203 8.12 -6.07 32.19
CA ILE A 203 7.10 -5.97 33.24
C ILE A 203 5.94 -6.97 32.98
N HIS A 204 5.46 -7.04 31.75
CA HIS A 204 4.40 -7.98 31.37
C HIS A 204 4.85 -9.44 31.44
N PHE A 205 6.06 -9.77 30.97
CA PHE A 205 6.61 -11.13 31.10
C PHE A 205 6.74 -11.55 32.57
N HIS A 206 7.20 -10.66 33.45
CA HIS A 206 7.21 -10.91 34.89
C HIS A 206 5.80 -11.20 35.42
N ARG A 207 4.80 -10.38 35.02
CA ARG A 207 3.40 -10.58 35.43
C ARG A 207 2.79 -11.89 34.93
N MET A 208 3.32 -12.43 33.85
CA MET A 208 2.95 -13.73 33.26
C MET A 208 3.72 -14.92 33.84
N GLY A 209 4.57 -14.70 34.86
CA GLY A 209 5.29 -15.75 35.57
C GLY A 209 6.73 -15.98 35.14
N PHE A 210 7.22 -15.29 34.09
CA PHE A 210 8.63 -15.33 33.64
C PHE A 210 9.51 -14.41 34.51
N THR A 211 9.47 -14.63 35.82
CA THR A 211 10.00 -13.70 36.83
C THR A 211 11.52 -13.52 36.70
N ASN A 212 12.26 -14.63 36.57
CA ASN A 212 13.72 -14.60 36.51
C ASN A 212 14.22 -14.01 35.19
N GLU A 213 13.61 -14.43 34.08
CA GLU A 213 13.96 -14.01 32.73
C GLU A 213 13.64 -12.53 32.50
N ALA A 214 12.51 -12.03 33.03
CA ALA A 214 12.19 -10.61 32.99
C ALA A 214 13.20 -9.76 33.80
N ASN A 215 13.63 -10.25 34.96
CA ASN A 215 14.65 -9.57 35.77
C ASN A 215 16.03 -9.57 35.08
N GLU A 216 16.40 -10.67 34.42
CA GLU A 216 17.61 -10.74 33.60
C GLU A 216 17.53 -9.78 32.40
N MET A 217 16.40 -9.77 31.69
CA MET A 217 16.15 -8.88 30.57
C MET A 217 16.33 -7.40 30.95
N VAL A 218 15.81 -6.97 32.10
CA VAL A 218 16.02 -5.60 32.60
C VAL A 218 17.48 -5.32 32.92
N SER A 219 18.19 -6.27 33.52
CA SER A 219 19.62 -6.13 33.81
C SER A 219 20.44 -5.93 32.53
N LEU A 220 20.14 -6.71 31.48
CA LEU A 220 20.77 -6.57 30.17
C LEU A 220 20.40 -5.25 29.49
N LEU A 221 19.14 -4.82 29.59
CA LEU A 221 18.66 -3.58 29.02
C LEU A 221 19.35 -2.36 29.67
N PHE A 222 19.54 -2.40 30.99
CA PHE A 222 20.29 -1.39 31.74
C PHE A 222 21.77 -1.36 31.35
N GLY A 223 22.40 -2.50 31.13
CA GLY A 223 23.75 -2.57 30.58
C GLY A 223 23.81 -1.91 29.19
N ALA A 224 22.88 -2.25 28.31
CA ALA A 224 22.90 -1.82 26.91
C ALA A 224 22.68 -0.31 26.80
N ALA A 225 21.77 0.22 27.62
CA ALA A 225 21.50 1.65 27.69
C ALA A 225 22.64 2.47 28.31
N ARG A 226 23.54 1.84 29.10
CA ARG A 226 24.59 2.47 29.93
C ARG A 226 24.11 3.50 30.96
N ASP A 227 22.82 3.83 30.95
CA ASP A 227 22.12 4.61 31.96
C ASP A 227 20.80 3.91 32.29
N GLN A 228 20.67 3.46 33.54
CA GLN A 228 19.46 2.77 34.02
C GLN A 228 18.22 3.66 33.99
N ARG A 229 18.39 4.98 34.04
CA ARG A 229 17.29 5.95 34.00
C ARG A 229 16.65 6.00 32.61
N LYS A 230 17.42 5.78 31.55
CA LYS A 230 16.95 5.91 30.17
C LYS A 230 15.82 4.93 29.82
N PRO A 231 15.94 3.60 30.04
CA PRO A 231 14.83 2.68 29.76
C PRO A 231 13.59 2.97 30.61
N ILE A 232 13.77 3.35 31.88
CA ILE A 232 12.66 3.68 32.78
C ILE A 232 11.95 4.96 32.31
N ALA A 233 12.70 6.01 31.98
CA ALA A 233 12.17 7.27 31.45
C ALA A 233 11.43 7.06 30.14
N GLN A 234 12.00 6.32 29.19
CA GLN A 234 11.30 6.00 27.94
C GLN A 234 10.03 5.19 28.18
N ALA A 235 10.05 4.21 29.10
CA ALA A 235 8.87 3.43 29.46
C ALA A 235 7.75 4.31 30.07
N MET A 236 8.11 5.26 30.94
CA MET A 236 7.14 6.21 31.51
C MET A 236 6.54 7.13 30.44
N ASN A 237 7.37 7.62 29.52
CA ASN A 237 6.91 8.43 28.38
C ASN A 237 5.93 7.67 27.50
N GLN A 238 6.27 6.44 27.09
CA GLN A 238 5.38 5.62 26.28
C GLN A 238 4.05 5.30 26.98
N LEU A 239 4.09 5.00 28.28
CA LEU A 239 2.87 4.76 29.04
C LEU A 239 1.99 6.02 29.12
N ALA A 240 2.60 7.18 29.37
CA ALA A 240 1.90 8.46 29.43
C ALA A 240 1.31 8.85 28.06
N ASP A 241 2.07 8.71 26.97
CA ASP A 241 1.63 8.98 25.60
C ASP A 241 0.48 8.06 25.18
N ALA A 242 0.54 6.76 25.54
CA ALA A 242 -0.54 5.83 25.27
C ALA A 242 -1.83 6.21 26.02
N GLN A 243 -1.73 6.57 27.30
CA GLN A 243 -2.89 7.03 28.08
C GLN A 243 -3.43 8.37 27.57
N TYR A 244 -2.57 9.30 27.16
CA TYR A 244 -2.97 10.54 26.51
C TYR A 244 -3.73 10.28 25.21
N ALA A 245 -3.23 9.41 24.34
CA ALA A 245 -3.89 9.06 23.08
C ALA A 245 -5.28 8.46 23.30
N ASP A 246 -5.48 7.68 24.37
CA ASP A 246 -6.78 7.15 24.74
C ASP A 246 -7.73 8.24 25.27
N VAL A 247 -7.22 9.17 26.07
CA VAL A 247 -7.98 10.33 26.56
C VAL A 247 -8.41 11.24 25.39
N ALA A 248 -7.50 11.57 24.47
CA ALA A 248 -7.79 12.38 23.28
C ALA A 248 -8.84 11.69 22.39
N ARG A 249 -8.71 10.37 22.15
CA ARG A 249 -9.69 9.59 21.37
C ARG A 249 -11.09 9.65 21.98
N LYS A 250 -11.19 9.45 23.30
CA LYS A 250 -12.47 9.56 24.04
C LYS A 250 -13.06 10.97 23.93
N PHE A 251 -12.22 12.01 24.00
CA PHE A 251 -12.69 13.38 23.80
C PHE A 251 -13.28 13.57 22.40
N PHE A 252 -12.61 13.15 21.33
CA PHE A 252 -13.13 13.33 19.97
C PHE A 252 -14.46 12.58 19.75
N GLN A 253 -14.62 11.41 20.37
CA GLN A 253 -15.87 10.64 20.37
C GLN A 253 -17.00 11.36 21.12
N THR A 254 -16.74 11.86 22.33
CA THR A 254 -17.77 12.37 23.25
C THR A 254 -18.02 13.86 23.14
N GLY A 255 -17.00 14.65 22.83
CA GLY A 255 -17.02 16.12 22.89
C GLY A 255 -17.07 16.69 24.31
N ASP A 256 -16.82 15.89 25.35
CA ASP A 256 -16.91 16.33 26.75
C ASP A 256 -15.63 17.06 27.18
N TRP A 257 -15.67 18.39 27.08
CA TRP A 257 -14.56 19.27 27.46
C TRP A 257 -14.21 19.21 28.95
N SER A 258 -15.22 19.11 29.83
CA SER A 258 -15.00 19.06 31.28
C SER A 258 -14.34 17.76 31.68
N ARG A 259 -14.77 16.64 31.08
CA ARG A 259 -14.11 15.35 31.29
C ARG A 259 -12.69 15.35 30.73
N TYR A 260 -12.47 15.95 29.57
CA TYR A 260 -11.15 16.04 28.97
C TYR A 260 -10.18 16.84 29.85
N ASP A 261 -10.58 18.00 30.39
CA ASP A 261 -9.79 18.77 31.36
C ASP A 261 -9.37 17.90 32.57
N GLN A 262 -10.34 17.22 33.19
CA GLN A 262 -10.09 16.34 34.34
C GLN A 262 -9.12 15.21 34.01
N ASP A 263 -9.28 14.58 32.84
CA ASP A 263 -8.40 13.50 32.41
C ASP A 263 -6.97 14.02 32.12
N LEU A 264 -6.81 15.21 31.52
CA LEU A 264 -5.50 15.83 31.32
C LEU A 264 -4.81 16.20 32.64
N GLN A 265 -5.55 16.79 33.60
CA GLN A 265 -5.03 17.10 34.94
C GLN A 265 -4.62 15.83 35.69
N SER A 266 -5.40 14.74 35.54
CA SER A 266 -5.09 13.43 36.12
C SER A 266 -3.80 12.84 35.56
N LEU A 267 -3.57 12.96 34.24
CA LEU A 267 -2.31 12.53 33.61
C LEU A 267 -1.12 13.34 34.12
N GLN A 268 -1.26 14.66 34.24
CA GLN A 268 -0.21 15.53 34.78
C GLN A 268 0.11 15.21 36.24
N ALA A 269 -0.90 15.01 37.09
CA ALA A 269 -0.70 14.64 38.48
C ALA A 269 -0.02 13.26 38.62
N ARG A 270 -0.28 12.35 37.68
CA ARG A 270 0.25 10.99 37.70
C ARG A 270 1.69 10.89 37.22
N PHE A 271 2.04 11.55 36.12
CA PHE A 271 3.36 11.43 35.50
C PHE A 271 4.29 12.62 35.78
N GLY A 272 3.74 13.80 36.09
CA GLY A 272 4.51 14.99 36.45
C GLY A 272 5.55 15.37 35.40
N SER A 273 6.68 15.90 35.86
CA SER A 273 7.81 16.33 35.02
C SER A 273 8.58 15.19 34.35
N VAL A 274 8.23 13.93 34.65
CA VAL A 274 8.94 12.76 34.11
C VAL A 274 8.43 12.40 32.70
N TRP A 275 7.23 12.86 32.36
CA TRP A 275 6.70 12.79 31.00
C TRP A 275 7.18 13.98 30.19
N GLY A 276 7.94 13.72 29.13
CA GLY A 276 8.53 14.72 28.24
C GLY A 276 7.48 15.61 27.58
N ASN A 277 6.27 15.11 27.31
CA ASN A 277 5.17 15.92 26.79
C ASN A 277 4.37 16.65 27.88
N ALA A 278 4.71 16.50 29.17
CA ALA A 278 3.92 17.09 30.26
C ALA A 278 3.75 18.62 30.14
N PRO A 279 4.78 19.43 29.79
CA PRO A 279 4.58 20.87 29.63
C PRO A 279 3.63 21.22 28.47
N ALA A 280 3.72 20.50 27.35
CA ALA A 280 2.81 20.68 26.22
C ALA A 280 1.37 20.29 26.58
N VAL A 281 1.21 19.22 27.36
CA VAL A 281 -0.10 18.77 27.86
C VAL A 281 -0.66 19.72 28.93
N GLN A 282 0.20 20.36 29.72
CA GLN A 282 -0.18 21.44 30.63
C GLN A 282 -0.76 22.64 29.88
N ARG A 283 -0.06 23.10 28.84
CA ARG A 283 -0.56 24.15 27.95
C ARG A 283 -1.91 23.78 27.34
N LEU A 284 -2.08 22.53 26.92
CA LEU A 284 -3.37 22.05 26.41
C LEU A 284 -4.45 22.06 27.49
N ALA A 285 -4.16 21.57 28.70
CA ALA A 285 -5.11 21.53 29.81
C ALA A 285 -5.60 22.94 30.18
N GLU A 286 -4.72 23.94 30.22
CA GLU A 286 -5.09 25.34 30.46
C GLU A 286 -6.08 25.86 29.40
N LYS A 287 -5.82 25.58 28.12
CA LYS A 287 -6.72 25.95 27.01
C LYS A 287 -8.06 25.19 27.06
N VAL A 288 -8.03 23.89 27.38
CA VAL A 288 -9.22 23.05 27.54
C VAL A 288 -10.08 23.53 28.72
N LYS A 289 -9.47 23.87 29.86
CA LYS A 289 -10.16 24.44 31.02
C LYS A 289 -10.82 25.78 30.71
N ALA A 290 -10.12 26.66 29.99
CA ALA A 290 -10.69 27.93 29.52
C ALA A 290 -11.90 27.67 28.61
N ARG A 291 -11.78 26.75 27.66
CA ARG A 291 -12.86 26.33 26.76
C ARG A 291 -14.07 25.71 27.49
N ALA A 292 -13.83 24.89 28.52
CA ALA A 292 -14.89 24.29 29.32
C ALA A 292 -15.64 25.34 30.15
N SER A 293 -14.91 26.34 30.66
CA SER A 293 -15.47 27.44 31.47
C SER A 293 -16.22 28.48 30.64
N GLN A 294 -15.93 28.58 29.34
CA GLN A 294 -16.60 29.45 28.39
C GLN A 294 -17.21 28.61 27.25
N PRO A 295 -18.42 28.03 27.44
CA PRO A 295 -19.03 27.13 26.47
C PRO A 295 -19.39 27.78 25.13
N GLN A 296 -19.56 29.11 25.14
CA GLN A 296 -19.90 29.91 23.96
C GLN A 296 -18.66 30.54 23.36
N PRO A 297 -18.48 30.46 22.03
CA PRO A 297 -17.36 31.13 21.37
C PRO A 297 -17.41 32.65 21.61
N PRO A 298 -16.27 33.31 21.81
CA PRO A 298 -16.24 34.77 21.84
C PRO A 298 -16.84 35.33 20.53
N PRO A 299 -17.60 36.44 20.61
CA PRO A 299 -18.13 37.09 19.42
C PRO A 299 -16.97 37.58 18.56
N LEU A 300 -17.06 37.32 17.26
CA LEU A 300 -16.02 37.73 16.33
C LEU A 300 -16.15 39.23 16.02
N SER A 301 -15.05 39.97 16.16
CA SER A 301 -14.95 41.39 15.81
C SER A 301 -13.83 41.60 14.80
N GLY A 302 -14.06 42.47 13.81
CA GLY A 302 -13.09 42.78 12.77
C GLY A 302 -13.72 43.63 11.68
N GLU A 303 -12.88 44.36 10.96
CA GLU A 303 -13.32 45.14 9.80
C GLU A 303 -13.76 44.20 8.66
N GLY A 304 -14.87 44.53 7.99
CA GLY A 304 -15.33 43.80 6.80
C GLY A 304 -16.05 42.47 7.07
N LEU A 305 -16.37 42.13 8.33
CA LEU A 305 -17.13 40.93 8.66
C LEU A 305 -18.62 41.06 8.29
N THR A 306 -19.11 40.14 7.48
CA THR A 306 -20.54 39.97 7.16
C THR A 306 -21.26 39.14 8.22
N ASP A 307 -22.60 39.07 8.17
CA ASP A 307 -23.35 38.20 9.07
C ASP A 307 -23.13 36.71 8.77
N GLU A 308 -22.90 36.37 7.50
CA GLU A 308 -22.47 35.02 7.10
C GLU A 308 -21.10 34.67 7.68
N ASP A 309 -20.15 35.61 7.78
CA ASP A 309 -18.85 35.37 8.44
C ASP A 309 -19.02 35.00 9.91
N LYS A 310 -19.86 35.75 10.63
CA LYS A 310 -20.16 35.47 12.04
C LYS A 310 -20.84 34.11 12.19
N GLN A 311 -21.75 33.77 11.27
CA GLN A 311 -22.42 32.48 11.25
C GLN A 311 -21.44 31.32 11.00
N LEU A 312 -20.57 31.41 9.99
CA LEU A 312 -19.55 30.40 9.72
C LEU A 312 -18.55 30.26 10.87
N ALA A 313 -18.18 31.35 11.54
CA ALA A 313 -17.32 31.31 12.73
C ALA A 313 -17.98 30.57 13.91
N LEU A 314 -19.30 30.70 14.07
CA LEU A 314 -20.11 30.00 15.08
C LEU A 314 -20.26 28.52 14.74
N GLU A 315 -20.56 28.20 13.48
CA GLU A 315 -20.60 26.83 13.00
C GLU A 315 -19.25 26.14 13.18
N LEU A 316 -18.14 26.79 12.81
CA LEU A 316 -16.80 26.24 12.96
C LEU A 316 -16.45 25.94 14.43
N ALA A 317 -16.92 26.78 15.37
CA ALA A 317 -16.76 26.56 16.81
C ALA A 317 -17.48 25.31 17.33
N SER A 318 -18.51 24.84 16.61
CA SER A 318 -19.32 23.65 16.94
C SER A 318 -19.05 22.45 16.01
N ALA A 319 -18.21 22.63 14.98
CA ALA A 319 -17.88 21.60 14.03
C ALA A 319 -17.29 20.37 14.74
N THR A 320 -17.87 19.21 14.46
CA THR A 320 -17.32 17.91 14.84
C THR A 320 -16.33 17.43 13.79
N ASN A 321 -15.45 16.48 14.15
CA ASN A 321 -14.45 15.87 13.27
C ASN A 321 -14.84 15.93 11.80
N LEU A 322 -14.16 16.83 11.07
CA LEU A 322 -14.31 16.95 9.64
C LEU A 322 -13.86 15.61 9.05
N ASN A 323 -14.67 15.03 8.18
CA ASN A 323 -14.32 13.77 7.57
C ASN A 323 -12.93 13.88 6.89
N ARG A 324 -12.11 12.84 7.00
CA ARG A 324 -10.78 12.81 6.39
C ARG A 324 -10.76 13.08 4.89
N GLN A 325 -11.88 12.86 4.20
CA GLN A 325 -12.07 13.27 2.80
C GLN A 325 -11.91 14.78 2.61
N SER A 326 -12.49 15.60 3.49
CA SER A 326 -12.24 17.05 3.49
C SER A 326 -10.77 17.39 3.74
N MET A 327 -10.01 16.46 4.33
CA MET A 327 -8.64 16.65 4.77
C MET A 327 -7.59 16.14 3.79
N GLN A 328 -7.86 15.09 2.99
CA GLN A 328 -7.02 14.80 1.81
C GLN A 328 -7.05 15.97 0.81
N LEU A 329 -8.18 16.70 0.77
CA LEU A 329 -8.30 17.99 0.08
C LEU A 329 -7.63 19.17 0.84
N MET A 330 -7.07 18.95 2.03
CA MET A 330 -6.26 19.93 2.78
C MET A 330 -4.77 19.59 2.78
N GLY A 331 -4.40 18.31 2.91
CA GLY A 331 -3.00 17.85 2.99
C GLY A 331 -2.27 17.84 1.65
N GLY A 332 -3.00 17.99 0.54
CA GLY A 332 -2.47 18.09 -0.82
C GLY A 332 -2.24 19.54 -1.29
N VAL A 333 -1.29 20.26 -0.68
CA VAL A 333 -0.32 21.15 -1.36
C VAL A 333 -0.85 22.21 -2.37
N GLY A 334 -1.93 22.93 -2.08
CA GLY A 334 -2.39 24.02 -2.97
C GLY A 334 -2.87 25.27 -2.25
N VAL A 335 -2.69 26.42 -2.91
CA VAL A 335 -3.34 27.69 -2.55
C VAL A 335 -4.83 27.49 -2.73
N TRP A 336 -5.57 27.21 -1.65
CA TRP A 336 -6.99 26.80 -1.72
C TRP A 336 -7.91 27.81 -2.41
N ILE A 337 -7.46 29.06 -2.54
CA ILE A 337 -8.16 30.13 -3.25
C ILE A 337 -8.11 29.98 -4.77
N LEU A 338 -7.14 29.22 -5.25
CA LEU A 338 -7.06 28.76 -6.63
C LEU A 338 -7.87 27.46 -6.70
N PRO A 339 -8.99 27.43 -7.44
CA PRO A 339 -9.79 26.22 -7.55
C PRO A 339 -8.94 25.08 -8.13
N SER A 340 -9.00 23.93 -7.48
CA SER A 340 -8.33 22.71 -7.97
C SER A 340 -9.31 21.88 -8.82
N PRO A 341 -8.87 21.18 -9.88
CA PRO A 341 -9.69 20.20 -10.61
C PRO A 341 -10.38 19.22 -9.68
N LEU A 342 -9.66 18.77 -8.65
CA LEU A 342 -10.16 17.77 -7.71
C LEU A 342 -11.34 18.28 -6.87
N GLN A 343 -11.48 19.60 -6.74
CA GLN A 343 -12.62 20.22 -6.05
C GLN A 343 -13.89 20.25 -6.90
N ARG A 344 -13.78 20.15 -8.24
CA ARG A 344 -14.94 20.07 -9.14
C ARG A 344 -15.63 18.70 -9.08
N GLY A 345 -15.11 17.80 -8.26
CA GLY A 345 -15.58 16.43 -8.13
C GLY A 345 -14.94 15.55 -9.19
N ILE A 346 -14.60 14.31 -8.83
CA ILE A 346 -14.38 13.29 -9.85
C ILE A 346 -15.78 12.92 -10.34
N PRO A 347 -16.14 13.13 -11.61
CA PRO A 347 -17.52 12.96 -12.00
C PRO A 347 -18.01 11.51 -11.78
N GLY A 348 -19.20 11.39 -11.19
CA GLY A 348 -19.74 10.15 -10.62
C GLY A 348 -19.41 9.89 -9.14
N MET A 349 -18.57 10.73 -8.51
CA MET A 349 -18.53 10.83 -7.05
C MET A 349 -19.57 11.87 -6.57
N PRO A 350 -20.34 11.57 -5.50
CA PRO A 350 -21.21 12.57 -4.91
C PRO A 350 -20.39 13.82 -4.58
N GLY A 351 -20.97 14.99 -4.85
CA GLY A 351 -20.40 16.26 -4.42
C GLY A 351 -19.95 16.18 -2.96
N LEU A 352 -18.80 16.80 -2.67
CA LEU A 352 -18.21 16.75 -1.33
C LEU A 352 -19.26 17.18 -0.29
N PRO A 353 -19.36 16.48 0.85
CA PRO A 353 -20.29 16.89 1.89
C PRO A 353 -20.00 18.34 2.28
N THR A 354 -21.02 19.19 2.16
CA THR A 354 -20.96 20.62 2.47
C THR A 354 -20.84 20.85 3.97
N ASN A 355 -19.62 20.76 4.48
CA ASN A 355 -19.28 21.18 5.83
C ASN A 355 -18.84 22.65 5.89
N THR A 356 -18.76 23.20 7.09
CA THR A 356 -18.39 24.61 7.31
C THR A 356 -17.06 24.99 6.68
N LEU A 357 -16.02 24.13 6.71
CA LEU A 357 -14.75 24.44 6.04
C LEU A 357 -14.87 24.48 4.52
N THR A 358 -15.62 23.56 3.92
CA THR A 358 -15.86 23.59 2.47
C THR A 358 -16.61 24.86 2.06
N ARG A 359 -17.58 25.33 2.86
CA ARG A 359 -18.28 26.61 2.66
C ARG A 359 -17.34 27.82 2.79
N ILE A 360 -16.46 27.82 3.79
CA ILE A 360 -15.45 28.87 3.96
C ILE A 360 -14.54 28.93 2.72
N LYS A 361 -14.04 27.79 2.24
CA LYS A 361 -13.18 27.73 1.04
C LYS A 361 -13.91 28.17 -0.23
N ALA A 362 -15.15 27.73 -0.42
CA ALA A 362 -15.95 28.08 -1.59
C ALA A 362 -16.17 29.60 -1.74
N ARG A 363 -16.05 30.37 -0.65
CA ARG A 363 -16.13 31.84 -0.67
C ARG A 363 -14.87 32.53 -1.19
N GLY A 364 -13.76 31.82 -1.37
CA GLY A 364 -12.52 32.37 -1.93
C GLY A 364 -12.02 33.62 -1.18
N MET A 365 -11.72 34.70 -1.92
CA MET A 365 -11.25 35.98 -1.35
C MET A 365 -12.18 36.57 -0.31
N GLN A 366 -13.49 36.31 -0.39
CA GLN A 366 -14.47 36.85 0.57
C GLN A 366 -14.34 36.23 1.97
N ALA A 367 -13.63 35.11 2.12
CA ALA A 367 -13.39 34.49 3.42
C ALA A 367 -12.17 35.07 4.16
N ILE A 368 -11.31 35.86 3.49
CA ILE A 368 -10.09 36.38 4.12
C ILE A 368 -10.38 37.29 5.33
N PRO A 369 -11.35 38.22 5.31
CA PRO A 369 -11.69 39.00 6.50
C PRO A 369 -12.10 38.14 7.71
N LEU A 370 -12.88 37.07 7.47
CA LEU A 370 -13.24 36.08 8.49
C LEU A 370 -11.99 35.40 9.06
N LEU A 371 -11.12 34.86 8.20
CA LEU A 371 -9.93 34.13 8.62
C LEU A 371 -8.96 35.03 9.39
N LEU A 372 -8.78 36.28 8.95
CA LEU A 372 -7.98 37.29 9.66
C LEU A 372 -8.54 37.60 11.05
N ALA A 373 -9.86 37.72 11.19
CA ALA A 373 -10.49 37.92 12.48
C ALA A 373 -10.34 36.69 13.40
N LEU A 374 -10.33 35.48 12.82
CA LEU A 374 -10.13 34.23 13.56
C LEU A 374 -8.68 34.01 14.03
N LEU A 375 -7.66 34.68 13.47
CA LEU A 375 -6.25 34.50 13.90
C LEU A 375 -6.02 34.80 15.38
N LYS A 376 -6.83 35.69 15.97
CA LYS A 376 -6.78 36.06 17.39
C LYS A 376 -7.73 35.23 18.27
N ASP A 377 -8.37 34.23 17.69
CA ASP A 377 -9.44 33.45 18.29
C ASP A 377 -8.95 32.06 18.70
N ASP A 378 -8.38 32.00 19.89
CA ASP A 378 -7.83 30.77 20.48
C ASP A 378 -8.89 29.76 20.95
N TYR A 379 -10.17 29.97 20.60
CA TYR A 379 -11.26 29.09 21.01
C TYR A 379 -11.11 27.70 20.39
N LEU A 380 -11.04 26.68 21.23
CA LEU A 380 -10.89 25.28 20.81
C LEU A 380 -12.18 24.72 20.19
N THR A 381 -12.02 24.07 19.04
CA THR A 381 -13.05 23.32 18.31
C THR A 381 -12.94 21.82 18.59
N ARG A 382 -13.86 20.99 18.11
CA ARG A 382 -13.72 19.52 18.20
C ARG A 382 -12.94 18.90 17.03
N VAL A 383 -12.36 19.70 16.16
CA VAL A 383 -11.58 19.23 15.01
C VAL A 383 -10.19 18.79 15.49
N ASP A 384 -9.74 17.60 15.13
CA ASP A 384 -8.38 17.14 15.43
C ASP A 384 -7.33 17.89 14.57
N ILE A 385 -6.32 18.49 15.20
CA ILE A 385 -5.28 19.25 14.48
C ILE A 385 -4.38 18.36 13.61
N THR A 386 -4.11 17.13 14.03
CA THR A 386 -3.24 16.19 13.27
C THR A 386 -3.93 15.72 12.00
N SER A 387 -5.24 15.62 12.10
CA SER A 387 -6.16 15.37 11.01
C SER A 387 -6.09 16.51 9.95
N LEU A 388 -5.91 17.77 10.35
CA LEU A 388 -5.75 18.92 9.45
C LEU A 388 -4.33 19.06 8.86
N LYS A 389 -3.29 18.90 9.67
CA LYS A 389 -1.88 19.08 9.28
C LYS A 389 -1.30 17.87 8.53
N GLY A 390 -1.96 16.71 8.60
CA GLY A 390 -1.36 15.42 8.25
C GLY A 390 -0.43 14.91 9.37
N MET A 391 0.11 13.70 9.17
CA MET A 391 1.06 13.11 10.13
C MET A 391 2.42 13.78 9.99
N SER A 392 2.63 14.90 10.69
CA SER A 392 3.96 15.49 10.85
C SER A 392 4.75 14.68 11.88
N HIS A 393 5.68 13.85 11.43
CA HIS A 393 6.61 13.16 12.33
C HIS A 393 7.64 14.16 12.84
N VAL A 394 7.42 14.73 14.03
CA VAL A 394 8.49 15.45 14.73
C VAL A 394 9.29 14.43 15.51
N SER A 395 10.46 14.04 15.00
CA SER A 395 11.37 13.14 15.70
C SER A 395 12.24 13.94 16.66
N PHE A 396 11.90 13.93 17.94
CA PHE A 396 12.80 14.45 18.98
C PHE A 396 13.74 13.34 19.43
N SER A 397 15.04 13.54 19.24
CA SER A 397 16.02 12.72 19.95
C SER A 397 16.04 13.16 21.41
N PHE A 398 15.78 12.22 22.32
CA PHE A 398 16.01 12.37 23.76
C PHE A 398 17.49 12.70 23.99
N ARG A 399 17.86 13.98 23.95
CA ARG A 399 19.16 14.47 24.39
C ARG A 399 18.95 15.29 25.65
N ASP A 400 19.91 15.15 26.55
CA ASP A 400 19.98 15.71 27.90
C ASP A 400 20.04 17.24 27.91
N GLU A 401 19.06 17.91 27.30
CA GLU A 401 18.84 19.32 27.56
C GLU A 401 18.18 19.42 28.93
N GLU A 402 18.99 19.84 29.91
CA GLU A 402 18.55 20.01 31.30
C GLU A 402 17.40 21.01 31.43
N ASP A 403 17.15 21.85 30.41
CA ASP A 403 16.06 22.82 30.36
C ASP A 403 15.25 22.72 29.05
N MET A 404 13.97 22.34 29.14
CA MET A 404 13.03 22.49 28.02
C MET A 404 12.76 23.98 27.76
N THR A 405 13.20 24.48 26.61
CA THR A 405 12.89 25.84 26.18
C THR A 405 11.41 25.99 25.81
N GLU A 406 10.88 27.22 25.87
CA GLU A 406 9.52 27.51 25.41
C GLU A 406 9.28 27.13 23.94
N GLU A 407 10.32 27.22 23.11
CA GLU A 407 10.29 26.76 21.71
C GLU A 407 10.08 25.25 21.63
N HIS A 408 10.81 24.46 22.42
CA HIS A 408 10.62 23.01 22.49
C HIS A 408 9.21 22.65 22.98
N ILE A 409 8.69 23.34 24.00
CA ILE A 409 7.32 23.14 24.47
C ILE A 409 6.30 23.45 23.37
N ASN A 410 6.51 24.51 22.58
CA ASN A 410 5.67 24.84 21.44
C ASN A 410 5.68 23.74 20.37
N LEU A 411 6.85 23.26 19.98
CA LEU A 411 6.96 22.20 18.98
C LEU A 411 6.28 20.90 19.47
N LEU A 412 6.45 20.53 20.74
CA LEU A 412 5.76 19.39 21.34
C LEU A 412 4.23 19.61 21.31
N TYR A 413 3.76 20.80 21.71
CA TYR A 413 2.34 21.15 21.66
C TYR A 413 1.78 21.09 20.23
N GLU A 414 2.55 21.47 19.23
CA GLU A 414 2.15 21.38 17.82
C GLU A 414 2.11 19.94 17.28
N ALA A 415 2.95 19.05 17.83
CA ALA A 415 2.99 17.63 17.46
C ALA A 415 1.91 16.78 18.16
N LEU A 416 1.31 17.28 19.25
CA LEU A 416 0.25 16.56 19.97
C LEU A 416 -1.00 16.34 19.11
N GLN A 417 -1.58 15.15 19.20
CA GLN A 417 -2.97 14.94 18.76
C GLN A 417 -3.92 15.65 19.72
N ARG A 418 -4.49 16.78 19.30
CA ARG A 418 -5.33 17.62 20.15
C ARG A 418 -6.39 18.38 19.35
N PRO A 419 -7.38 18.98 20.02
CA PRO A 419 -8.37 19.79 19.33
C PRO A 419 -7.72 21.08 18.78
N ALA A 420 -8.07 21.45 17.56
CA ALA A 420 -7.62 22.66 16.89
C ALA A 420 -8.41 23.87 17.39
N SER A 421 -7.73 24.98 17.62
CA SER A 421 -8.36 26.29 17.80
C SER A 421 -8.87 26.86 16.47
N ARG A 422 -9.84 27.78 16.53
CA ARG A 422 -10.27 28.53 15.34
C ARG A 422 -9.11 29.31 14.69
N SER A 423 -8.21 29.85 15.50
CA SER A 423 -6.98 30.48 15.02
C SER A 423 -6.05 29.54 14.27
N GLU A 424 -5.87 28.29 14.71
CA GLU A 424 -5.00 27.33 14.01
C GLU A 424 -5.60 26.90 12.68
N ILE A 425 -6.92 26.72 12.62
CA ILE A 425 -7.64 26.49 11.37
C ILE A 425 -7.43 27.68 10.43
N ALA A 426 -7.51 28.91 10.94
CA ALA A 426 -7.24 30.11 10.15
C ALA A 426 -5.79 30.17 9.66
N VAL A 427 -4.79 29.84 10.49
CA VAL A 427 -3.38 29.75 10.08
C VAL A 427 -3.22 28.76 8.93
N LEU A 428 -3.81 27.56 9.02
CA LEU A 428 -3.69 26.55 7.97
C LEU A 428 -4.31 26.99 6.62
N LEU A 429 -5.32 27.85 6.66
CA LEU A 429 -5.92 28.42 5.45
C LEU A 429 -5.17 29.66 4.98
N LEU A 430 -4.65 30.50 5.86
CA LEU A 430 -4.00 31.75 5.47
C LEU A 430 -2.53 31.57 5.06
N GLN A 431 -1.80 30.65 5.69
CA GLN A 431 -0.39 30.44 5.44
C GLN A 431 -0.08 30.12 3.96
N PRO A 432 -0.84 29.25 3.24
CA PRO A 432 -0.59 29.00 1.82
C PRO A 432 -0.71 30.21 0.90
N LEU A 433 -1.28 31.33 1.37
CA LEU A 433 -1.40 32.57 0.58
C LEU A 433 -0.12 33.40 0.58
N ILE A 434 0.76 33.17 1.56
CA ILE A 434 1.98 33.94 1.77
C ILE A 434 3.19 33.13 1.33
N LYS A 435 4.06 33.75 0.53
CA LYS A 435 5.30 33.12 0.09
C LYS A 435 6.18 32.81 1.30
N LYS A 436 6.66 31.58 1.41
CA LYS A 436 7.64 31.22 2.44
C LYS A 436 9.05 31.65 2.02
N ASP A 437 9.78 32.28 2.94
CA ASP A 437 11.21 32.52 2.79
C ASP A 437 11.96 31.20 2.59
N GLU A 438 13.04 31.20 1.81
CA GLU A 438 13.79 29.98 1.48
C GLU A 438 14.29 29.25 2.73
N GLU A 439 14.74 30.01 3.73
CA GLU A 439 15.20 29.51 5.03
C GLU A 439 14.07 28.80 5.80
N ASN A 440 12.83 29.24 5.61
CA ASN A 440 11.64 28.72 6.31
C ASN A 440 10.87 27.65 5.53
N ARG A 441 11.30 27.28 4.31
CA ARG A 441 10.61 26.26 3.50
C ARG A 441 10.49 24.91 4.20
N HIS A 442 11.48 24.57 5.02
CA HIS A 442 11.55 23.32 5.79
C HIS A 442 11.40 23.53 7.29
N SER A 443 11.25 24.78 7.73
CA SER A 443 11.17 25.06 9.15
C SER A 443 9.81 24.60 9.68
N SER A 444 9.86 23.80 10.74
CA SER A 444 8.70 23.51 11.58
C SER A 444 8.47 24.58 12.65
N SER A 445 9.14 25.74 12.55
CA SER A 445 8.97 26.83 13.50
C SER A 445 7.50 27.28 13.54
N PRO A 446 6.97 27.57 14.74
CA PRO A 446 5.64 28.16 14.88
C PRO A 446 5.51 29.42 14.03
N VAL A 447 4.40 29.54 13.31
CA VAL A 447 4.10 30.75 12.53
C VAL A 447 3.73 31.88 13.50
N ASP A 448 4.45 33.00 13.43
CA ASP A 448 4.05 34.22 14.14
C ASP A 448 2.72 34.71 13.54
N ARG A 449 1.68 34.72 14.39
CA ARG A 449 0.31 35.00 13.95
C ARG A 449 0.07 36.47 13.69
N ASP A 450 0.76 37.36 14.39
CA ASP A 450 0.61 38.80 14.18
C ASP A 450 1.32 39.20 12.88
N ASP A 451 2.53 38.66 12.65
CA ASP A 451 3.24 38.80 11.38
C ASP A 451 2.44 38.21 10.21
N LEU A 452 1.91 36.98 10.34
CA LEU A 452 1.02 36.40 9.33
C LEU A 452 -0.21 37.29 9.09
N ALA A 453 -0.83 37.84 10.14
CA ALA A 453 -1.98 38.72 10.00
C ALA A 453 -1.62 40.01 9.24
N GLU A 454 -0.46 40.61 9.49
CA GLU A 454 0.02 41.80 8.78
C GLU A 454 0.31 41.50 7.30
N GLN A 455 1.05 40.42 7.03
CA GLN A 455 1.37 39.99 5.67
C GLN A 455 0.11 39.67 4.86
N VAL A 456 -0.84 38.92 5.45
CA VAL A 456 -2.12 38.60 4.79
C VAL A 456 -3.00 39.83 4.60
N LYS A 457 -3.00 40.78 5.54
CA LYS A 457 -3.74 42.04 5.35
C LYS A 457 -3.16 42.85 4.18
N ALA A 458 -1.84 42.98 4.10
CA ALA A 458 -1.17 43.68 3.01
C ALA A 458 -1.46 42.99 1.67
N TRP A 459 -1.25 41.67 1.61
CA TRP A 459 -1.55 40.84 0.45
C TRP A 459 -3.02 40.97 0.04
N HIS A 460 -3.96 40.84 0.98
CA HIS A 460 -5.39 40.97 0.68
C HIS A 460 -5.75 42.37 0.18
N ALA A 461 -5.18 43.43 0.76
CA ALA A 461 -5.44 44.79 0.30
C ALA A 461 -5.01 45.00 -1.16
N GLU A 462 -3.89 44.41 -1.56
CA GLU A 462 -3.36 44.44 -2.93
C GLU A 462 -4.17 43.56 -3.90
N HIS A 463 -4.57 42.35 -3.46
CA HIS A 463 -5.09 41.33 -4.36
C HIS A 463 -6.61 41.09 -4.28
N LYS A 464 -7.37 41.71 -3.36
CA LYS A 464 -8.83 41.47 -3.18
C LYS A 464 -9.71 41.70 -4.41
N ALA A 465 -9.24 42.49 -5.37
CA ALA A 465 -9.96 42.75 -6.62
C ALA A 465 -9.54 41.80 -7.76
N GLN A 466 -8.49 41.01 -7.56
CA GLN A 466 -7.98 40.08 -8.57
C GLN A 466 -8.86 38.82 -8.63
N SER A 467 -9.12 38.39 -9.85
CA SER A 467 -9.70 37.09 -10.16
C SER A 467 -8.74 35.95 -9.83
N ALA A 468 -9.25 34.71 -9.78
CA ALA A 468 -8.41 33.53 -9.56
C ALA A 468 -7.29 33.38 -10.61
N LEU A 469 -7.53 33.80 -11.86
CA LEU A 469 -6.52 33.77 -12.93
C LEU A 469 -5.44 34.83 -12.73
N GLU A 470 -5.81 36.04 -12.32
CA GLU A 470 -4.85 37.10 -11.98
C GLU A 470 -3.99 36.71 -10.76
N LEU A 471 -4.59 36.08 -9.76
CA LEU A 471 -3.87 35.50 -8.62
C LEU A 471 -2.92 34.38 -9.02
N ALA A 472 -3.35 33.47 -9.89
CA ALA A 472 -2.46 32.43 -10.40
C ALA A 472 -1.25 33.03 -11.13
N TRP A 473 -1.43 34.10 -11.89
CA TRP A 473 -0.32 34.82 -12.51
C TRP A 473 0.64 35.47 -11.52
N PHE A 474 0.11 36.03 -10.44
CA PHE A 474 0.91 36.53 -9.34
C PHE A 474 1.76 35.41 -8.74
N TYR A 475 1.14 34.29 -8.35
CA TYR A 475 1.85 33.16 -7.75
C TYR A 475 2.82 32.46 -8.71
N LEU A 476 2.56 32.44 -10.02
CA LEU A 476 3.51 31.92 -10.99
C LEU A 476 4.83 32.72 -10.98
N LYS A 477 4.75 34.04 -10.80
CA LYS A 477 5.90 34.95 -10.83
C LYS A 477 6.60 35.04 -9.47
N GLU A 478 5.83 35.25 -8.42
CA GLU A 478 6.35 35.62 -7.10
C GLU A 478 6.22 34.50 -6.07
N GLY A 479 5.42 33.47 -6.33
CA GLY A 479 5.11 32.42 -5.36
C GLY A 479 6.24 31.45 -5.09
N ASP A 480 6.09 30.69 -4.01
CA ASP A 480 6.94 29.54 -3.72
C ASP A 480 6.57 28.32 -4.60
N ASP A 481 7.24 27.20 -4.37
CA ASP A 481 7.04 25.97 -5.15
C ASP A 481 5.61 25.42 -5.12
N GLN A 482 4.96 25.44 -3.96
CA GLN A 482 3.60 24.93 -3.80
C GLN A 482 2.61 25.89 -4.49
N GLN A 483 2.82 27.19 -4.30
CA GLN A 483 2.02 28.24 -4.91
C GLN A 483 2.13 28.23 -6.44
N ARG A 484 3.35 28.11 -6.97
CA ARG A 484 3.62 28.01 -8.41
C ARG A 484 2.95 26.78 -9.01
N ASN A 485 3.05 25.62 -8.36
CA ASN A 485 2.42 24.40 -8.87
C ASN A 485 0.89 24.52 -8.95
N ALA A 486 0.26 25.08 -7.91
CA ALA A 486 -1.19 25.34 -7.92
C ALA A 486 -1.58 26.35 -9.00
N ALA A 487 -0.79 27.42 -9.16
CA ALA A 487 -0.98 28.42 -10.21
C ALA A 487 -0.85 27.84 -11.62
N ILE A 488 0.20 27.06 -11.88
CA ILE A 488 0.44 26.42 -13.17
C ILE A 488 -0.72 25.48 -13.53
N SER A 489 -1.20 24.66 -12.59
CA SER A 489 -2.36 23.78 -12.81
C SER A 489 -3.57 24.60 -13.27
N LEU A 490 -3.94 25.64 -12.51
CA LEU A 490 -5.09 26.48 -12.85
C LEU A 490 -4.91 27.21 -14.20
N LEU A 491 -3.71 27.73 -14.48
CA LEU A 491 -3.42 28.42 -15.74
C LEU A 491 -3.49 27.47 -16.94
N ILE A 492 -3.01 26.22 -16.79
CA ILE A 492 -3.17 25.17 -17.80
C ILE A 492 -4.65 24.88 -18.04
N GLU A 493 -5.42 24.70 -16.95
CA GLU A 493 -6.84 24.39 -17.02
C GLU A 493 -7.65 25.48 -17.70
N SER A 494 -7.33 26.74 -17.46
CA SER A 494 -8.02 27.90 -18.04
C SER A 494 -7.98 27.93 -19.57
N GLY A 495 -7.03 27.22 -20.20
CA GLY A 495 -6.89 27.14 -21.65
C GLY A 495 -6.52 28.45 -22.35
N SER A 496 -6.33 29.57 -21.61
CA SER A 496 -6.08 30.88 -22.21
C SER A 496 -4.78 30.91 -23.02
N GLU A 497 -4.88 31.19 -24.33
CA GLU A 497 -3.72 31.26 -25.25
C GLU A 497 -2.69 32.30 -24.82
N SER A 498 -3.14 33.42 -24.23
CA SER A 498 -2.26 34.48 -23.74
C SER A 498 -1.33 34.04 -22.60
N ASN A 499 -1.65 32.94 -21.91
CA ASN A 499 -0.86 32.45 -20.77
C ASN A 499 0.25 31.48 -21.17
N GLN A 500 0.13 30.87 -22.35
CA GLN A 500 0.86 29.65 -22.69
C GLN A 500 2.37 29.87 -22.82
N ALA A 501 2.77 31.03 -23.36
CA ALA A 501 4.18 31.38 -23.49
C ALA A 501 4.88 31.50 -22.13
N ALA A 502 4.21 32.08 -21.12
CA ALA A 502 4.82 32.24 -19.81
C ALA A 502 4.81 30.96 -18.99
N ILE A 503 3.77 30.11 -19.11
CA ILE A 503 3.75 28.78 -18.49
C ILE A 503 4.92 27.96 -19.05
N ALA A 504 5.06 27.89 -20.38
CA ALA A 504 6.17 27.23 -21.04
C ALA A 504 7.53 27.76 -20.57
N GLU A 505 7.66 29.09 -20.47
CA GLU A 505 8.89 29.71 -20.00
C GLU A 505 9.21 29.42 -18.52
N SER A 506 8.18 29.28 -17.67
CA SER A 506 8.36 28.91 -16.26
C SER A 506 8.97 27.52 -16.10
N PHE A 507 8.52 26.53 -16.90
CA PHE A 507 9.10 25.19 -16.89
C PHE A 507 10.55 25.17 -17.40
N LEU A 508 10.87 26.05 -18.35
CA LEU A 508 12.20 26.11 -18.96
C LEU A 508 13.24 26.86 -18.11
N LYS A 509 12.77 27.69 -17.17
CA LYS A 509 13.60 28.47 -16.26
C LYS A 509 13.56 28.00 -14.82
N GLY A 510 12.66 27.07 -14.48
CA GLY A 510 12.48 26.58 -13.12
C GLY A 510 13.72 25.84 -12.61
N ASP A 511 13.98 25.98 -11.32
CA ASP A 511 15.16 25.39 -10.66
C ASP A 511 15.08 23.86 -10.53
N ASN A 512 13.88 23.28 -10.64
CA ASN A 512 13.64 21.84 -10.52
C ASN A 512 12.60 21.33 -11.55
N PRO A 513 12.99 21.19 -12.82
CA PRO A 513 12.07 20.73 -13.87
C PRO A 513 11.61 19.27 -13.68
N MET A 514 12.25 18.53 -12.78
CA MET A 514 11.84 17.15 -12.50
C MET A 514 10.64 17.07 -11.61
N ARG A 515 10.58 17.93 -10.60
CA ARG A 515 9.38 18.07 -9.80
C ARG A 515 8.19 18.51 -10.65
N ASP A 516 8.46 19.32 -11.69
CA ASP A 516 7.42 19.91 -12.53
C ASP A 516 7.09 19.06 -13.77
N ILE A 517 7.72 17.89 -13.96
CA ILE A 517 7.53 17.05 -15.15
C ILE A 517 6.07 16.60 -15.33
N HIS A 518 5.35 16.37 -14.23
CA HIS A 518 3.93 16.04 -14.28
C HIS A 518 3.10 17.23 -14.78
N LEU A 519 3.40 18.45 -14.35
CA LEU A 519 2.73 19.67 -14.81
C LEU A 519 3.09 19.98 -16.27
N ALA A 520 4.33 19.75 -16.69
CA ALA A 520 4.73 19.83 -18.10
C ALA A 520 3.97 18.82 -18.96
N HIS A 521 3.77 17.60 -18.46
CA HIS A 521 2.94 16.58 -19.12
C HIS A 521 1.49 17.04 -19.26
N GLN A 522 0.89 17.57 -18.19
CA GLN A 522 -0.46 18.16 -18.24
C GLN A 522 -0.56 19.32 -19.24
N PHE A 523 0.44 20.21 -19.27
CA PHE A 523 0.52 21.32 -20.22
C PHE A 523 0.54 20.81 -21.66
N VAL A 524 1.38 19.83 -21.97
CA VAL A 524 1.45 19.20 -23.29
C VAL A 524 0.14 18.50 -23.65
N MET A 525 -0.46 17.78 -22.71
CA MET A 525 -1.75 17.10 -22.91
C MET A 525 -2.86 18.10 -23.28
N LYS A 526 -2.90 19.25 -22.61
CA LYS A 526 -3.87 20.32 -22.87
C LYS A 526 -3.62 21.00 -24.21
N ARG A 527 -2.37 21.31 -24.52
CA ARG A 527 -1.95 22.13 -25.68
C ARG A 527 -1.82 21.34 -26.98
N LYS A 528 -1.57 20.04 -26.90
CA LYS A 528 -1.42 19.14 -28.05
C LYS A 528 -0.34 19.68 -29.00
N GLU A 529 -0.60 19.71 -30.31
CA GLU A 529 0.29 20.20 -31.36
C GLU A 529 0.89 21.59 -31.08
N LYS A 530 0.14 22.47 -30.41
CA LYS A 530 0.59 23.83 -30.06
C LYS A 530 1.72 23.87 -29.01
N ALA A 531 2.07 22.73 -28.41
CA ALA A 531 3.20 22.61 -27.47
C ALA A 531 4.50 22.11 -28.13
N ALA A 532 4.53 21.90 -29.46
CA ALA A 532 5.69 21.32 -30.14
C ALA A 532 7.01 22.07 -29.85
N ASP A 533 6.99 23.40 -30.05
CA ASP A 533 8.17 24.24 -29.81
C ASP A 533 8.61 24.22 -28.35
N PHE A 534 7.66 24.19 -27.41
CA PHE A 534 7.95 24.05 -25.97
C PHE A 534 8.64 22.72 -25.69
N LEU A 535 8.11 21.60 -26.18
CA LEU A 535 8.65 20.28 -25.87
C LEU A 535 10.07 20.10 -26.42
N VAL A 536 10.38 20.65 -27.59
CA VAL A 536 11.76 20.65 -28.13
C VAL A 536 12.72 21.37 -27.18
N ARG A 537 12.32 22.54 -26.67
CA ARG A 537 13.12 23.31 -25.70
C ARG A 537 13.24 22.58 -24.36
N TYR A 538 12.15 21.97 -23.90
CA TYR A 538 12.07 21.27 -22.62
C TYR A 538 12.93 19.99 -22.62
N GLU A 539 12.89 19.21 -23.70
CA GLU A 539 13.78 18.07 -23.92
C GLU A 539 15.25 18.48 -23.93
N ALA A 540 15.61 19.56 -24.62
CA ALA A 540 16.99 20.04 -24.66
C ALA A 540 17.48 20.45 -23.26
N MET A 541 16.63 21.11 -22.47
CA MET A 541 16.92 21.46 -21.08
C MET A 541 17.13 20.21 -20.21
N LEU A 542 16.21 19.23 -20.25
CA LEU A 542 16.32 18.00 -19.48
C LEU A 542 17.57 17.19 -19.87
N LYS A 543 17.90 17.10 -21.17
CA LYS A 543 19.15 16.46 -21.63
C LYS A 543 20.39 17.16 -21.10
N LYS A 544 20.43 18.49 -21.15
CA LYS A 544 21.53 19.27 -20.58
C LYS A 544 21.68 19.03 -19.08
N LEU A 545 20.58 18.95 -18.32
CA LEU A 545 20.61 18.63 -16.89
C LEU A 545 21.15 17.21 -16.64
N MET A 546 20.73 16.23 -17.44
CA MET A 546 21.25 14.86 -17.36
C MET A 546 22.75 14.77 -17.71
N GLU A 547 23.22 15.54 -18.70
CA GLU A 547 24.63 15.57 -19.11
C GLU A 547 25.53 16.28 -18.09
N THR A 548 25.05 17.39 -17.53
CA THR A 548 25.78 18.15 -16.51
C THR A 548 25.68 17.51 -15.12
N GLY A 549 24.72 16.59 -14.93
CA GLY A 549 24.53 15.78 -13.73
C GLY A 549 23.94 16.53 -12.54
N GLY A 550 23.73 17.85 -12.65
CA GLY A 550 23.48 18.71 -11.49
C GLY A 550 24.50 18.50 -10.36
N ASP A 551 24.22 19.06 -9.18
CA ASP A 551 24.93 18.70 -7.95
C ASP A 551 24.34 17.42 -7.29
N ASP A 552 23.20 16.93 -7.80
CA ASP A 552 22.47 15.81 -7.21
C ASP A 552 22.80 14.47 -7.89
N GLN A 553 23.29 13.50 -7.10
CA GLN A 553 23.62 12.15 -7.57
C GLN A 553 22.43 11.40 -8.19
N MET A 554 21.20 11.83 -7.90
CA MET A 554 19.99 11.24 -8.47
C MET A 554 19.96 11.31 -10.02
N PHE A 555 20.47 12.39 -10.62
CA PHE A 555 20.47 12.59 -12.08
C PHE A 555 21.41 11.65 -12.84
N LYS A 556 22.34 11.00 -12.14
CA LYS A 556 23.31 10.08 -12.73
C LYS A 556 22.82 8.63 -12.77
N GLN A 557 21.61 8.37 -12.29
CA GLN A 557 21.02 7.01 -12.28
C GLN A 557 20.35 6.71 -13.63
N ASP A 558 20.63 5.56 -14.23
CA ASP A 558 20.07 5.16 -15.53
C ASP A 558 18.54 5.08 -15.50
N ASP A 559 17.97 4.58 -14.40
CA ASP A 559 16.52 4.48 -14.19
C ASP A 559 15.85 5.86 -14.24
N PHE A 560 16.54 6.86 -13.70
CA PHE A 560 16.09 8.24 -13.72
C PHE A 560 16.08 8.80 -15.16
N LYS A 561 17.14 8.53 -15.93
CA LYS A 561 17.20 8.89 -17.35
C LYS A 561 16.10 8.20 -18.16
N GLN A 562 15.83 6.92 -17.91
CA GLN A 562 14.77 6.16 -18.56
C GLN A 562 13.39 6.77 -18.25
N MET A 563 13.13 7.13 -16.99
CA MET A 563 11.90 7.81 -16.60
C MET A 563 11.72 9.14 -17.36
N VAL A 564 12.77 9.93 -17.50
CA VAL A 564 12.74 11.19 -18.28
C VAL A 564 12.45 10.91 -19.75
N GLU A 565 13.15 9.95 -20.37
CA GLU A 565 12.97 9.58 -21.77
C GLU A 565 11.56 9.05 -22.05
N GLN A 566 10.98 8.24 -21.16
CA GLN A 566 9.61 7.75 -21.26
C GLN A 566 8.58 8.88 -21.15
N ASN A 567 8.77 9.82 -20.22
CA ASN A 567 7.89 10.98 -20.08
C ASN A 567 7.97 11.89 -21.33
N LEU A 568 9.17 12.14 -21.85
CA LEU A 568 9.36 12.92 -23.07
C LEU A 568 8.77 12.22 -24.30
N ALA A 569 8.93 10.90 -24.43
CA ALA A 569 8.31 10.13 -25.50
C ALA A 569 6.77 10.22 -25.42
N SER A 570 6.21 10.06 -24.22
CA SER A 570 4.77 10.23 -23.97
C SER A 570 4.28 11.63 -24.38
N MET A 571 5.01 12.69 -24.02
CA MET A 571 4.69 14.06 -24.42
C MET A 571 4.78 14.26 -25.95
N LYS A 572 5.81 13.75 -26.63
CA LYS A 572 5.93 13.85 -28.11
C LYS A 572 4.74 13.21 -28.80
N THR A 573 4.33 12.07 -28.27
CA THR A 573 3.20 11.29 -28.73
C THR A 573 1.89 12.08 -28.56
N LEU A 574 1.69 12.82 -27.45
CA LEU A 574 0.53 13.71 -27.26
C LEU A 574 0.48 14.91 -28.22
N ILE A 575 1.63 15.39 -28.67
CA ILE A 575 1.75 16.49 -29.66
C ILE A 575 1.49 15.97 -31.07
N SER A 576 1.74 14.69 -31.32
CA SER A 576 1.54 14.13 -32.65
C SER A 576 0.06 14.26 -33.06
N ALA A 577 -0.18 14.98 -34.17
CA ALA A 577 -1.50 15.18 -34.77
C ALA A 577 -2.10 13.90 -35.36
N GLN A 578 -1.51 12.74 -35.04
CA GLN A 578 -1.86 11.49 -35.69
C GLN A 578 -3.36 11.23 -35.49
N PRO A 579 -4.13 11.13 -36.58
CA PRO A 579 -5.52 10.72 -36.50
C PRO A 579 -5.60 9.39 -35.75
N LEU A 580 -6.67 9.20 -34.97
CA LEU A 580 -6.90 7.97 -34.23
C LEU A 580 -6.76 6.75 -35.16
N GLU A 581 -7.32 6.85 -36.37
CA GLU A 581 -7.27 5.83 -37.41
C GLU A 581 -5.83 5.48 -37.83
N GLN A 582 -4.94 6.46 -37.92
CA GLN A 582 -3.53 6.23 -38.22
C GLN A 582 -2.84 5.49 -37.07
N ILE A 583 -3.07 5.90 -35.81
CA ILE A 583 -2.49 5.24 -34.63
C ILE A 583 -2.96 3.78 -34.57
N LEU A 584 -4.26 3.56 -34.80
CA LEU A 584 -4.82 2.21 -34.89
C LEU A 584 -4.18 1.42 -36.03
N ASP A 585 -4.02 1.99 -37.23
CA ASP A 585 -3.36 1.32 -38.35
C ASP A 585 -1.89 1.00 -38.05
N GLU A 586 -1.15 1.88 -37.37
CA GLU A 586 0.23 1.64 -36.94
C GLU A 586 0.31 0.49 -35.92
N LEU A 587 -0.64 0.39 -35.00
CA LEU A 587 -0.77 -0.76 -34.08
C LEU A 587 -1.14 -2.04 -34.83
N LEU A 588 -2.10 -1.98 -35.75
CA LEU A 588 -2.57 -3.12 -36.56
C LEU A 588 -1.51 -3.65 -37.52
N THR A 589 -0.61 -2.78 -37.97
CA THR A 589 0.54 -3.12 -38.83
C THR A 589 1.82 -3.36 -38.04
N GLU A 590 1.76 -3.36 -36.71
CA GLU A 590 2.89 -3.59 -35.78
C GLU A 590 4.06 -2.61 -35.99
N LYS A 591 3.80 -1.43 -36.56
CA LYS A 591 4.78 -0.33 -36.67
C LYS A 591 5.07 0.30 -35.31
N THR A 592 4.13 0.20 -34.37
CA THR A 592 4.25 0.61 -32.98
C THR A 592 3.63 -0.42 -32.04
N THR A 593 3.79 -0.24 -30.73
CA THR A 593 3.21 -1.12 -29.70
C THR A 593 2.21 -0.35 -28.85
N MET A 594 1.30 -1.05 -28.17
CA MET A 594 0.31 -0.40 -27.30
C MET A 594 0.96 0.43 -26.18
N GLU A 595 2.09 -0.03 -25.67
CA GLU A 595 2.87 0.69 -24.66
C GLU A 595 3.39 2.03 -25.17
N LYS A 596 3.98 2.05 -26.37
CA LYS A 596 4.52 3.27 -26.98
C LYS A 596 3.42 4.21 -27.48
N ALA A 597 2.32 3.65 -27.98
CA ALA A 597 1.21 4.41 -28.54
C ALA A 597 0.18 4.86 -27.49
N GLY A 598 0.19 4.29 -26.29
CA GLY A 598 -0.89 4.44 -25.30
C GLY A 598 -1.29 5.90 -25.05
N ALA A 599 -0.32 6.78 -24.81
CA ALA A 599 -0.60 8.20 -24.58
C ALA A 599 -1.27 8.89 -25.78
N ALA A 600 -0.80 8.65 -27.02
CA ALA A 600 -1.41 9.22 -28.24
C ALA A 600 -2.78 8.62 -28.48
N LEU A 601 -2.90 7.32 -28.26
CA LEU A 601 -4.14 6.60 -28.42
C LEU A 601 -5.21 7.20 -27.50
N TYR A 602 -4.96 7.30 -26.19
CA TYR A 602 -5.90 7.94 -25.24
C TYR A 602 -6.16 9.42 -25.59
N GLY A 603 -5.13 10.18 -25.97
CA GLY A 603 -5.28 11.57 -26.40
C GLY A 603 -6.12 11.74 -27.66
N ALA A 604 -5.99 10.86 -28.65
CA ALA A 604 -6.77 10.86 -29.89
C ALA A 604 -8.20 10.36 -29.67
N MET A 605 -8.38 9.38 -28.77
CA MET A 605 -9.69 8.87 -28.36
C MET A 605 -10.53 9.96 -27.70
N GLY A 606 -9.93 10.79 -26.84
CA GLY A 606 -10.60 11.94 -26.22
C GLY A 606 -11.17 12.98 -27.21
N LYS A 607 -10.74 12.96 -28.48
CA LYS A 607 -11.23 13.87 -29.55
C LYS A 607 -12.46 13.35 -30.29
N LYS A 608 -12.91 12.11 -30.05
CA LYS A 608 -14.01 11.46 -30.78
C LYS A 608 -15.22 11.29 -29.86
N LYS A 609 -16.43 11.42 -30.42
CA LYS A 609 -17.65 11.14 -29.64
C LYS A 609 -17.74 9.63 -29.35
N PRO A 610 -18.32 9.20 -28.21
CA PRO A 610 -18.48 7.77 -27.93
C PRO A 610 -19.13 6.96 -29.06
N ALA A 611 -20.16 7.52 -29.72
CA ALA A 611 -20.84 6.89 -30.85
C ALA A 611 -19.95 6.68 -32.09
N GLU A 612 -18.89 7.48 -32.25
CA GLU A 612 -17.90 7.35 -33.33
C GLU A 612 -16.74 6.46 -32.90
N LEU A 613 -16.32 6.60 -31.63
CA LEU A 613 -15.15 5.92 -31.08
C LEU A 613 -15.36 4.42 -30.92
N VAL A 614 -16.53 4.00 -30.45
CA VAL A 614 -16.84 2.58 -30.24
C VAL A 614 -16.73 1.78 -31.55
N PRO A 615 -17.37 2.17 -32.67
CA PRO A 615 -17.17 1.49 -33.95
C PRO A 615 -15.71 1.49 -34.44
N LEU A 616 -14.94 2.56 -34.21
CA LEU A 616 -13.53 2.63 -34.62
C LEU A 616 -12.66 1.61 -33.88
N LEU A 617 -12.77 1.56 -32.55
CA LEU A 617 -12.01 0.61 -31.72
C LEU A 617 -12.41 -0.84 -32.01
N LEU A 618 -13.71 -1.11 -32.18
CA LEU A 618 -14.18 -2.45 -32.54
C LEU A 618 -13.76 -2.83 -33.96
N GLY A 619 -13.75 -1.87 -34.89
CA GLY A 619 -13.20 -2.06 -36.24
C GLY A 619 -11.71 -2.42 -36.19
N ALA A 620 -10.93 -1.77 -35.33
CA ALA A 620 -9.55 -2.14 -35.09
C ALA A 620 -9.43 -3.53 -34.44
N ALA A 621 -10.26 -3.85 -33.44
CA ALA A 621 -10.30 -5.19 -32.86
C ALA A 621 -10.57 -6.28 -33.91
N VAL A 622 -11.51 -6.07 -34.82
CA VAL A 622 -11.82 -7.00 -35.92
C VAL A 622 -10.66 -7.13 -36.93
N LYS A 623 -9.88 -6.07 -37.15
CA LYS A 623 -8.72 -6.08 -38.07
C LYS A 623 -7.45 -6.62 -37.44
N ALA A 624 -7.32 -6.56 -36.11
CA ALA A 624 -6.10 -6.97 -35.41
C ALA A 624 -5.79 -8.44 -35.68
N LYS A 625 -4.53 -8.74 -36.01
CA LYS A 625 -4.10 -10.09 -36.39
C LYS A 625 -4.04 -11.00 -35.18
N THR A 626 -3.53 -10.50 -34.06
CA THR A 626 -3.31 -11.29 -32.85
C THR A 626 -4.48 -11.11 -31.85
N PRO A 627 -4.90 -12.19 -31.17
CA PRO A 627 -6.02 -12.13 -30.22
C PRO A 627 -5.78 -11.18 -29.03
N GLU A 628 -4.53 -10.96 -28.61
CA GLU A 628 -4.17 -10.05 -27.51
C GLU A 628 -4.52 -8.61 -27.86
N LEU A 629 -4.13 -8.17 -29.07
CA LEU A 629 -4.42 -6.82 -29.52
C LEU A 629 -5.92 -6.61 -29.74
N ARG A 630 -6.67 -7.65 -30.15
CA ARG A 630 -8.15 -7.60 -30.18
C ARG A 630 -8.73 -7.32 -28.81
N VAL A 631 -8.29 -8.09 -27.81
CA VAL A 631 -8.76 -7.95 -26.42
C VAL A 631 -8.42 -6.57 -25.87
N GLN A 632 -7.22 -6.05 -26.12
CA GLN A 632 -6.84 -4.71 -25.69
C GLN A 632 -7.76 -3.63 -26.29
N PHE A 633 -8.06 -3.67 -27.59
CA PHE A 633 -8.99 -2.72 -28.20
C PHE A 633 -10.43 -2.85 -27.66
N MET A 634 -10.88 -4.07 -27.34
CA MET A 634 -12.19 -4.28 -26.70
C MET A 634 -12.22 -3.72 -25.26
N GLN A 635 -11.17 -3.93 -24.47
CA GLN A 635 -11.05 -3.36 -23.13
C GLN A 635 -11.07 -1.82 -23.17
N MET A 636 -10.37 -1.22 -24.14
CA MET A 636 -10.44 0.23 -24.37
C MET A 636 -11.84 0.69 -24.73
N THR A 637 -12.56 -0.09 -25.56
CA THR A 637 -13.95 0.19 -25.92
C THR A 637 -14.83 0.25 -24.67
N ALA A 638 -14.67 -0.70 -23.73
CA ALA A 638 -15.42 -0.72 -22.46
C ALA A 638 -15.12 0.47 -21.54
N SER A 639 -13.94 1.09 -21.68
CA SER A 639 -13.59 2.29 -20.92
C SER A 639 -14.19 3.58 -21.50
N VAL A 640 -14.74 3.58 -22.72
CA VAL A 640 -15.22 4.80 -23.42
C VAL A 640 -16.23 5.62 -22.60
N PRO A 641 -17.25 5.03 -21.95
CA PRO A 641 -18.18 5.80 -21.12
C PRO A 641 -17.48 6.53 -19.96
N TYR A 642 -16.44 5.92 -19.39
CA TYR A 642 -15.69 6.45 -18.26
C TYR A 642 -14.64 7.47 -18.71
N MET A 643 -14.00 7.25 -19.85
CA MET A 643 -12.99 8.16 -20.39
C MET A 643 -13.58 9.54 -20.68
N ARG A 644 -14.82 9.63 -21.20
CA ARG A 644 -15.44 10.95 -21.34
C ARG A 644 -15.65 11.60 -19.99
N THR A 645 -16.07 10.86 -18.98
CA THR A 645 -16.26 11.41 -17.64
C THR A 645 -14.93 11.93 -17.07
N ALA A 646 -13.84 11.16 -17.22
CA ALA A 646 -12.50 11.54 -16.75
C ALA A 646 -11.75 12.55 -17.66
N MET A 647 -12.16 12.71 -18.91
CA MET A 647 -11.45 13.48 -19.96
C MET A 647 -12.37 14.41 -20.76
N ALA A 648 -13.60 14.72 -20.29
CA ALA A 648 -14.55 15.62 -20.95
C ALA A 648 -14.05 17.06 -20.82
N MET A 649 -13.04 17.33 -21.62
CA MET A 649 -12.63 18.65 -22.00
C MET A 649 -13.28 18.93 -23.35
N ASP A 650 -13.96 20.06 -23.51
CA ASP A 650 -14.46 20.50 -24.81
C ASP A 650 -13.31 20.78 -25.80
N GLU A 651 -13.63 21.22 -27.02
CA GLU A 651 -12.60 21.54 -28.04
C GLU A 651 -11.60 22.60 -27.56
N ASP A 652 -12.02 23.44 -26.61
CA ASP A 652 -11.22 24.49 -25.96
C ASP A 652 -10.52 24.01 -24.67
N GLY A 653 -10.72 22.74 -24.31
CA GLY A 653 -10.10 22.12 -23.16
C GLY A 653 -10.89 22.26 -21.86
N ASN A 654 -12.01 22.97 -21.83
CA ASN A 654 -12.73 23.26 -20.58
C ASN A 654 -13.55 22.06 -20.14
N VAL A 655 -13.53 21.79 -18.83
CA VAL A 655 -14.48 20.85 -18.21
C VAL A 655 -15.86 21.51 -18.27
N GLN A 656 -16.79 20.95 -19.04
CA GLN A 656 -18.15 21.48 -19.13
C GLN A 656 -18.88 21.24 -17.80
N GLU A 657 -18.97 22.25 -16.93
CA GLU A 657 -19.79 22.22 -15.70
C GLU A 657 -21.24 21.81 -15.99
N GLU A 658 -21.83 22.28 -17.10
CA GLU A 658 -23.18 21.86 -17.53
C GLU A 658 -23.26 20.37 -17.90
N ALA A 659 -22.15 19.73 -18.31
CA ALA A 659 -22.13 18.32 -18.63
C ALA A 659 -22.03 17.45 -17.37
N GLU A 660 -21.45 17.96 -16.28
CA GLU A 660 -21.42 17.26 -14.98
C GLU A 660 -22.78 17.32 -14.28
N GLU A 661 -23.40 18.51 -14.22
CA GLU A 661 -24.72 18.69 -13.62
C GLU A 661 -25.81 17.92 -14.40
N LYS A 662 -25.65 17.81 -15.73
CA LYS A 662 -26.46 16.90 -16.55
C LYS A 662 -26.02 15.45 -16.50
N ALA A 663 -24.76 15.08 -16.27
CA ALA A 663 -24.36 13.67 -16.20
C ALA A 663 -24.87 12.96 -14.93
N ASP A 664 -25.05 13.71 -13.84
CA ASP A 664 -25.65 13.18 -12.61
C ASP A 664 -27.18 13.08 -12.71
N ALA A 665 -27.82 13.95 -13.48
CA ALA A 665 -29.28 13.95 -13.71
C ALA A 665 -29.72 13.05 -14.88
N ASP A 666 -29.00 13.13 -15.99
CA ASP A 666 -29.11 12.29 -17.18
C ASP A 666 -27.97 11.29 -17.17
N GLN A 667 -28.27 10.07 -16.71
CA GLN A 667 -27.39 8.93 -16.93
C GLN A 667 -26.89 8.97 -18.37
N PRO A 668 -25.57 8.83 -18.64
CA PRO A 668 -25.06 8.88 -20.01
C PRO A 668 -25.91 7.90 -20.81
N ALA A 669 -26.66 8.44 -21.78
CA ALA A 669 -27.63 7.67 -22.53
C ALA A 669 -26.97 6.36 -22.96
N ALA A 670 -27.63 5.23 -22.66
CA ALA A 670 -27.09 3.92 -23.00
C ALA A 670 -26.62 3.95 -24.46
N LEU A 671 -25.36 3.60 -24.68
CA LEU A 671 -24.80 3.62 -26.03
C LEU A 671 -25.68 2.75 -26.93
N ASP A 672 -26.04 3.23 -28.12
CA ASP A 672 -26.75 2.38 -29.06
C ASP A 672 -25.77 1.30 -29.55
N ILE A 673 -26.16 0.03 -29.42
CA ILE A 673 -25.37 -1.11 -29.89
C ILE A 673 -25.46 -1.26 -31.41
N LYS A 674 -26.53 -0.77 -32.06
CA LYS A 674 -26.81 -0.97 -33.48
C LYS A 674 -25.66 -0.54 -34.41
N PRO A 675 -25.01 0.62 -34.22
CA PRO A 675 -23.90 1.05 -35.09
C PRO A 675 -22.70 0.11 -35.09
N ALA A 676 -22.52 -0.69 -34.03
CA ALA A 676 -21.41 -1.62 -33.87
C ALA A 676 -21.83 -3.10 -33.94
N ALA A 677 -23.11 -3.40 -34.22
CA ALA A 677 -23.65 -4.74 -34.05
C ALA A 677 -22.94 -5.80 -34.92
N GLU A 678 -22.63 -5.49 -36.18
CA GLU A 678 -21.93 -6.43 -37.06
C GLU A 678 -20.45 -6.64 -36.67
N LEU A 679 -19.80 -5.65 -36.07
CA LEU A 679 -18.44 -5.79 -35.54
C LEU A 679 -18.44 -6.69 -34.31
N TRP A 680 -19.41 -6.49 -33.42
CA TRP A 680 -19.61 -7.36 -32.26
C TRP A 680 -19.93 -8.80 -32.66
N LYS A 681 -20.78 -9.03 -33.67
CA LYS A 681 -21.04 -10.37 -34.20
C LYS A 681 -19.77 -11.05 -34.71
N GLN A 682 -18.89 -10.31 -35.40
CA GLN A 682 -17.60 -10.84 -35.85
C GLN A 682 -16.68 -11.21 -34.67
N LEU A 683 -16.63 -10.36 -33.63
CA LEU A 683 -15.82 -10.63 -32.43
C LEU A 683 -16.38 -11.79 -31.60
N LEU A 684 -17.70 -11.92 -31.49
CA LEU A 684 -18.37 -13.07 -30.86
C LEU A 684 -18.16 -14.38 -31.63
N GLY A 685 -17.87 -14.31 -32.94
CA GLY A 685 -17.48 -15.46 -33.74
C GLY A 685 -16.00 -15.84 -33.62
N ASP A 686 -15.18 -15.03 -32.95
CA ASP A 686 -13.73 -15.23 -32.86
C ASP A 686 -13.35 -16.08 -31.64
N THR A 687 -13.22 -17.39 -31.84
CA THR A 687 -12.91 -18.37 -30.79
C THR A 687 -11.43 -18.44 -30.44
N ARG A 688 -10.57 -17.60 -31.03
CA ARG A 688 -9.14 -17.59 -30.70
C ARG A 688 -8.93 -17.10 -29.28
N VAL A 689 -7.96 -17.70 -28.61
CA VAL A 689 -7.60 -17.38 -27.23
C VAL A 689 -6.33 -16.52 -27.25
N PRO A 690 -6.31 -15.34 -26.60
CA PRO A 690 -5.09 -14.57 -26.41
C PRO A 690 -4.06 -15.42 -25.67
N GLU A 691 -2.81 -15.33 -26.10
CA GLU A 691 -1.69 -15.91 -25.41
C GLU A 691 -1.73 -15.43 -23.96
N ALA A 692 -1.95 -16.39 -23.06
CA ALA A 692 -2.20 -16.05 -21.67
C ALA A 692 -1.03 -15.24 -21.10
N ASP A 693 -1.35 -14.04 -20.61
CA ASP A 693 -0.48 -13.21 -19.79
C ASP A 693 0.05 -14.05 -18.61
N LEU A 694 1.24 -13.73 -18.09
CA LEU A 694 1.81 -14.40 -16.92
C LEU A 694 0.86 -14.37 -15.72
N TYR A 695 -0.04 -13.38 -15.65
CA TYR A 695 -0.98 -13.18 -14.54
C TYR A 695 -2.42 -13.67 -14.80
N GLN A 696 -2.81 -13.88 -16.06
CA GLN A 696 -4.16 -14.31 -16.41
C GLN A 696 -4.17 -15.80 -16.77
N ASP A 697 -4.82 -16.62 -15.94
CA ASP A 697 -4.98 -18.06 -16.21
C ASP A 697 -6.25 -18.39 -16.99
N ASN A 698 -7.12 -17.40 -17.15
CA ASN A 698 -8.39 -17.61 -17.82
C ASN A 698 -8.16 -17.45 -19.32
N SER A 699 -8.23 -18.57 -20.03
CA SER A 699 -8.22 -18.66 -21.49
C SER A 699 -9.53 -18.13 -22.08
N MET A 700 -9.93 -16.90 -21.73
CA MET A 700 -11.09 -16.28 -22.35
C MET A 700 -10.77 -16.04 -23.82
N SER A 701 -11.56 -16.61 -24.72
CA SER A 701 -11.46 -16.29 -26.13
C SER A 701 -11.78 -14.82 -26.40
N VAL A 702 -11.49 -14.36 -27.61
CA VAL A 702 -11.94 -13.05 -28.09
C VAL A 702 -13.47 -12.96 -27.99
N ALA A 703 -14.20 -14.03 -28.33
CA ALA A 703 -15.65 -14.12 -28.19
C ALA A 703 -16.13 -13.97 -26.73
N ASP A 704 -15.50 -14.67 -25.80
CA ASP A 704 -15.81 -14.59 -24.36
C ASP A 704 -15.61 -13.17 -23.83
N THR A 705 -14.50 -12.54 -24.24
CA THR A 705 -14.21 -11.15 -23.88
C THR A 705 -15.26 -10.22 -24.48
N ALA A 706 -15.61 -10.39 -25.75
CA ALA A 706 -16.63 -9.59 -26.43
C ALA A 706 -17.99 -9.66 -25.72
N ALA A 707 -18.42 -10.86 -25.33
CA ALA A 707 -19.66 -11.06 -24.58
C ALA A 707 -19.66 -10.28 -23.25
N GLY A 708 -18.57 -10.38 -22.48
CA GLY A 708 -18.41 -9.62 -21.24
C GLY A 708 -18.40 -8.10 -21.47
N MET A 709 -17.73 -7.61 -22.52
CA MET A 709 -17.69 -6.18 -22.85
C MET A 709 -19.03 -5.62 -23.33
N ILE A 710 -19.82 -6.41 -24.06
CA ILE A 710 -21.18 -6.03 -24.46
C ILE A 710 -22.05 -5.83 -23.22
N GLU A 711 -22.00 -6.74 -22.24
CA GLU A 711 -22.73 -6.55 -20.98
C GLU A 711 -22.18 -5.37 -20.16
N ALA A 712 -20.87 -5.12 -20.18
CA ALA A 712 -20.28 -3.99 -19.48
C ALA A 712 -20.71 -2.63 -20.07
N LEU A 713 -20.85 -2.55 -21.40
CA LEU A 713 -21.19 -1.31 -22.12
C LEU A 713 -22.69 -1.07 -22.26
N TYR A 714 -23.45 -2.12 -22.52
CA TYR A 714 -24.87 -2.04 -22.89
C TYR A 714 -25.79 -2.71 -21.86
N GLY A 715 -25.22 -3.34 -20.82
CA GLY A 715 -25.96 -3.99 -19.77
C GLY A 715 -26.41 -3.06 -18.65
N GLU A 716 -27.17 -3.64 -17.71
CA GLU A 716 -27.51 -2.93 -16.48
C GLU A 716 -26.24 -2.75 -15.64
N LYS A 717 -26.06 -1.59 -15.00
CA LYS A 717 -24.82 -1.28 -14.24
C LYS A 717 -24.44 -2.35 -13.20
N GLN A 718 -25.40 -3.10 -12.67
CA GLN A 718 -25.15 -4.23 -11.77
C GLN A 718 -24.36 -5.37 -12.46
N ALA A 719 -24.58 -5.60 -13.75
CA ALA A 719 -23.89 -6.60 -14.56
C ALA A 719 -22.39 -6.28 -14.70
N ALA A 720 -22.03 -5.02 -14.97
CA ALA A 720 -20.64 -4.60 -15.11
C ALA A 720 -19.87 -4.75 -13.78
N GLY A 721 -20.46 -4.34 -12.65
CA GLY A 721 -19.85 -4.51 -11.33
C GLY A 721 -19.67 -5.98 -10.93
N ALA A 722 -20.63 -6.84 -11.28
CA ALA A 722 -20.54 -8.29 -11.08
C ALA A 722 -19.48 -8.95 -11.98
N LEU A 723 -19.31 -8.46 -13.22
CA LEU A 723 -18.35 -8.96 -14.21
C LEU A 723 -16.89 -8.55 -13.95
N TRP A 724 -16.65 -7.47 -13.22
CA TRP A 724 -15.29 -6.97 -12.94
C TRP A 724 -14.92 -6.97 -11.45
N GLY A 725 -15.89 -7.23 -10.56
CA GLY A 725 -15.66 -7.33 -9.12
C GLY A 725 -14.88 -8.58 -8.71
N ARG A 726 -14.53 -8.66 -7.42
CA ARG A 726 -13.76 -9.78 -6.82
C ARG A 726 -14.36 -11.17 -7.12
N GLN A 727 -15.65 -11.29 -7.42
CA GLN A 727 -16.31 -12.57 -7.73
C GLN A 727 -16.19 -13.02 -9.20
N ALA A 728 -15.86 -12.12 -10.13
CA ALA A 728 -15.76 -12.43 -11.56
C ALA A 728 -14.74 -13.52 -11.94
N PRO A 729 -13.52 -13.58 -11.36
CA PRO A 729 -12.59 -14.65 -11.72
C PRO A 729 -13.06 -16.03 -11.24
N PHE A 730 -14.11 -16.13 -10.41
CA PHE A 730 -14.60 -17.37 -9.83
C PHE A 730 -15.60 -18.14 -10.69
N GLN A 731 -16.11 -17.58 -11.80
CA GLN A 731 -17.16 -18.28 -12.57
C GLN A 731 -17.06 -18.20 -14.09
N ILE A 732 -15.96 -17.68 -14.62
CA ILE A 732 -15.84 -17.32 -16.04
C ILE A 732 -16.32 -18.45 -16.96
N THR A 733 -15.87 -19.69 -16.80
CA THR A 733 -16.23 -20.80 -17.70
C THR A 733 -17.73 -21.13 -17.71
N ARG A 734 -18.42 -21.08 -16.56
CA ARG A 734 -19.86 -21.36 -16.48
C ARG A 734 -20.72 -20.15 -16.88
N MET A 735 -20.19 -18.95 -16.67
CA MET A 735 -20.83 -17.70 -17.05
C MET A 735 -20.78 -17.43 -18.55
N GLN A 736 -19.71 -17.86 -19.24
CA GLN A 736 -19.50 -17.51 -20.65
C GLN A 736 -20.68 -17.85 -21.56
N PRO A 737 -21.31 -19.05 -21.51
CA PRO A 737 -22.47 -19.34 -22.35
C PRO A 737 -23.66 -18.41 -22.09
N ILE A 738 -23.86 -17.98 -20.83
CA ILE A 738 -24.94 -17.06 -20.45
C ILE A 738 -24.63 -15.66 -20.97
N LEU A 739 -23.39 -15.20 -20.81
CA LEU A 739 -22.95 -13.90 -21.33
C LEU A 739 -23.02 -13.86 -22.85
N ALA A 740 -22.62 -14.92 -23.54
CA ALA A 740 -22.73 -15.05 -24.99
C ALA A 740 -24.20 -14.99 -25.43
N ALA A 741 -25.08 -15.78 -24.81
CA ALA A 741 -26.52 -15.77 -25.14
C ALA A 741 -27.18 -14.41 -24.88
N ARG A 742 -26.79 -13.72 -23.80
CA ARG A 742 -27.24 -12.36 -23.51
C ARG A 742 -26.72 -11.36 -24.53
N ALA A 743 -25.44 -11.42 -24.88
CA ALA A 743 -24.82 -10.58 -25.88
C ALA A 743 -25.49 -10.75 -27.27
N GLU A 744 -25.74 -12.00 -27.70
CA GLU A 744 -26.48 -12.31 -28.92
C GLU A 744 -27.91 -11.76 -28.89
N ALA A 745 -28.62 -11.94 -27.77
CA ALA A 745 -29.97 -11.42 -27.59
C ALA A 745 -30.02 -9.89 -27.68
N ARG A 746 -29.03 -9.20 -27.09
CA ARG A 746 -28.90 -7.73 -27.22
C ARG A 746 -28.61 -7.29 -28.65
N LEU A 747 -27.72 -7.99 -29.35
CA LEU A 747 -27.41 -7.72 -30.76
C LEU A 747 -28.62 -7.99 -31.67
N ALA A 748 -29.53 -8.86 -31.26
CA ALA A 748 -30.83 -9.06 -31.90
C ALA A 748 -31.89 -7.99 -31.52
N GLY A 749 -31.53 -7.01 -30.68
CA GLY A 749 -32.41 -5.92 -30.26
C GLY A 749 -33.43 -6.30 -29.19
N LYS A 750 -33.24 -7.43 -28.49
CA LYS A 750 -34.17 -7.83 -27.42
C LYS A 750 -34.07 -6.88 -26.22
N PRO A 751 -35.21 -6.49 -25.61
CA PRO A 751 -35.20 -5.66 -24.40
C PRO A 751 -34.65 -6.43 -23.19
N ALA A 752 -34.23 -5.70 -22.15
CA ALA A 752 -33.61 -6.29 -20.94
C ALA A 752 -34.44 -7.43 -20.31
N ALA A 753 -35.77 -7.28 -20.30
CA ALA A 753 -36.71 -8.28 -19.77
C ALA A 753 -36.74 -9.61 -20.55
N GLU A 754 -36.26 -9.62 -21.80
CA GLU A 754 -36.18 -10.82 -22.65
C GLU A 754 -34.78 -11.45 -22.70
N LEU A 755 -33.80 -10.85 -22.01
CA LEU A 755 -32.45 -11.40 -21.94
C LEU A 755 -32.40 -12.58 -20.95
N PRO A 756 -31.60 -13.63 -21.22
CA PRO A 756 -31.36 -14.68 -20.23
C PRO A 756 -30.92 -14.06 -18.90
N PRO A 757 -31.53 -14.37 -17.74
CA PRO A 757 -31.17 -13.71 -16.48
C PRO A 757 -29.70 -13.95 -16.13
N LEU A 758 -29.04 -12.96 -15.52
CA LEU A 758 -27.72 -13.18 -14.94
C LEU A 758 -27.86 -14.08 -13.71
N PRO A 759 -26.92 -14.99 -13.48
CA PRO A 759 -26.98 -15.84 -12.31
C PRO A 759 -26.87 -15.05 -11.00
N ASP A 760 -27.68 -15.44 -10.03
CA ASP A 760 -27.74 -14.82 -8.71
C ASP A 760 -27.95 -15.90 -7.64
N ALA A 761 -27.10 -15.90 -6.61
CA ALA A 761 -27.24 -16.79 -5.46
C ALA A 761 -28.58 -16.57 -4.73
N ASP A 762 -29.08 -15.33 -4.70
CA ASP A 762 -30.34 -14.95 -4.04
C ASP A 762 -31.58 -15.43 -4.84
N SER A 763 -31.41 -15.87 -6.09
CA SER A 763 -32.49 -16.52 -6.86
C SER A 763 -32.80 -17.95 -6.36
N VAL A 764 -31.90 -18.55 -5.58
CA VAL A 764 -32.07 -19.88 -4.98
C VAL A 764 -32.69 -19.71 -3.60
N SER A 765 -33.90 -20.27 -3.39
CA SER A 765 -34.58 -20.19 -2.09
C SER A 765 -33.77 -20.85 -0.97
N ALA A 766 -33.94 -20.41 0.27
CA ALA A 766 -33.22 -20.97 1.42
C ALA A 766 -33.42 -22.49 1.58
N GLU A 767 -34.62 -22.99 1.27
CA GLU A 767 -34.94 -24.42 1.29
C GLU A 767 -34.14 -25.19 0.22
N GLU A 768 -34.02 -24.63 -0.98
CA GLU A 768 -33.24 -25.25 -2.05
C GLU A 768 -31.74 -25.14 -1.77
N LYS A 769 -31.25 -24.02 -1.21
CA LYS A 769 -29.85 -23.91 -0.73
C LYS A 769 -29.53 -25.05 0.25
N LYS A 770 -30.38 -25.23 1.27
CA LYS A 770 -30.25 -26.31 2.26
C LYS A 770 -30.26 -27.69 1.60
N LYS A 771 -31.16 -27.93 0.64
CA LYS A 771 -31.24 -29.20 -0.08
C LYS A 771 -29.98 -29.50 -0.90
N ILE A 772 -29.41 -28.51 -1.58
CA ILE A 772 -28.15 -28.67 -2.34
C ILE A 772 -27.02 -29.02 -1.37
N VAL A 773 -26.90 -28.30 -0.25
CA VAL A 773 -25.90 -28.60 0.79
C VAL A 773 -26.05 -30.04 1.31
N GLU A 774 -27.28 -30.46 1.64
CA GLU A 774 -27.55 -31.83 2.08
C GLU A 774 -27.22 -32.88 1.01
N GLN A 775 -27.52 -32.60 -0.26
CA GLN A 775 -27.18 -33.50 -1.38
C GLN A 775 -25.67 -33.67 -1.52
N VAL A 776 -24.91 -32.57 -1.48
CA VAL A 776 -23.44 -32.60 -1.57
C VAL A 776 -22.82 -33.35 -0.38
N LEU A 777 -23.33 -33.10 0.83
CA LEU A 777 -22.85 -33.78 2.04
C LEU A 777 -23.14 -35.28 2.04
N ARG A 778 -24.28 -35.72 1.47
CA ARG A 778 -24.67 -37.14 1.39
C ARG A 778 -24.05 -37.89 0.20
N ALA A 779 -23.63 -37.18 -0.85
CA ALA A 779 -23.01 -37.81 -2.02
C ALA A 779 -21.68 -38.50 -1.65
N LYS A 780 -21.33 -39.59 -2.33
CA LYS A 780 -19.98 -40.17 -2.19
C LYS A 780 -18.96 -39.23 -2.82
N ASP A 781 -17.72 -39.23 -2.34
CA ASP A 781 -16.67 -38.32 -2.85
C ASP A 781 -16.46 -38.46 -4.37
N THR A 782 -16.61 -39.69 -4.89
CA THR A 782 -16.54 -40.00 -6.33
C THR A 782 -17.71 -39.44 -7.14
N GLU A 783 -18.82 -39.09 -6.50
CA GLU A 783 -20.05 -38.59 -7.12
C GLU A 783 -20.16 -37.05 -7.03
N VAL A 784 -19.41 -36.41 -6.12
CA VAL A 784 -19.48 -34.96 -5.87
C VAL A 784 -19.18 -34.15 -7.14
N ASP A 785 -18.12 -34.48 -7.89
CA ASP A 785 -17.78 -33.76 -9.13
C ASP A 785 -18.91 -33.83 -10.16
N ALA A 786 -19.48 -35.02 -10.36
CA ALA A 786 -20.62 -35.21 -11.24
C ALA A 786 -21.83 -34.39 -10.76
N LEU A 787 -22.12 -34.40 -9.46
CA LEU A 787 -23.21 -33.61 -8.87
C LEU A 787 -23.00 -32.10 -9.10
N ILE A 788 -21.82 -31.57 -8.78
CA ILE A 788 -21.49 -30.14 -8.96
C ILE A 788 -21.59 -29.71 -10.44
N LYS A 789 -21.27 -30.60 -11.38
CA LYS A 789 -21.45 -30.36 -12.83
C LYS A 789 -22.92 -30.32 -13.26
N THR A 790 -23.84 -30.94 -12.51
CA THR A 790 -25.29 -30.86 -12.78
C THR A 790 -25.98 -29.62 -12.23
N LEU A 791 -25.33 -28.89 -11.30
CA LEU A 791 -25.90 -27.68 -10.71
C LEU A 791 -25.88 -26.53 -11.72
N SER A 792 -26.97 -25.75 -11.78
CA SER A 792 -27.00 -24.48 -12.48
C SER A 792 -26.04 -23.47 -11.85
N VAL A 793 -25.71 -22.39 -12.58
CA VAL A 793 -24.78 -21.36 -12.07
C VAL A 793 -25.30 -20.71 -10.79
N ASP A 794 -26.61 -20.39 -10.70
CA ASP A 794 -27.25 -19.88 -9.48
C ASP A 794 -27.03 -20.80 -8.28
N ARG A 795 -27.16 -22.11 -8.50
CA ARG A 795 -27.02 -23.14 -7.46
C ARG A 795 -25.57 -23.31 -7.04
N VAL A 796 -24.61 -23.15 -7.95
CA VAL A 796 -23.19 -23.13 -7.59
C VAL A 796 -22.85 -21.88 -6.79
N LEU A 797 -23.32 -20.70 -7.22
CA LEU A 797 -23.15 -19.44 -6.48
C LEU A 797 -23.70 -19.56 -5.05
N ALA A 798 -24.94 -20.01 -4.93
CA ALA A 798 -25.57 -20.25 -3.63
C ALA A 798 -24.82 -21.29 -2.78
N LEU A 799 -24.27 -22.35 -3.41
CA LEU A 799 -23.45 -23.32 -2.71
C LEU A 799 -22.15 -22.68 -2.19
N MET A 800 -21.49 -21.81 -2.97
CA MET A 800 -20.26 -21.13 -2.57
C MET A 800 -20.49 -20.16 -1.41
N GLU A 801 -21.63 -19.48 -1.33
CA GLU A 801 -21.99 -18.67 -0.15
C GLU A 801 -22.13 -19.51 1.13
N GLU A 802 -22.61 -20.75 0.99
CA GLU A 802 -22.81 -21.66 2.12
C GLU A 802 -21.51 -22.36 2.54
N VAL A 803 -20.55 -22.54 1.63
CA VAL A 803 -19.21 -23.09 1.94
C VAL A 803 -18.53 -22.31 3.05
N GLU A 804 -18.58 -20.98 3.00
CA GLU A 804 -17.94 -20.11 4.00
C GLU A 804 -18.59 -20.22 5.40
N ARG A 805 -19.83 -20.74 5.47
CA ARG A 805 -20.61 -20.85 6.70
C ARG A 805 -20.68 -22.28 7.23
N ASN A 806 -20.23 -23.26 6.46
CA ASN A 806 -20.40 -24.68 6.76
C ASN A 806 -19.09 -25.44 6.56
N GLU A 807 -18.38 -25.67 7.67
CA GLU A 807 -17.08 -26.35 7.70
C GLU A 807 -17.14 -27.76 7.10
N ALA A 808 -18.20 -28.52 7.38
CA ALA A 808 -18.37 -29.86 6.84
C ALA A 808 -18.53 -29.85 5.31
N LEU A 809 -19.25 -28.86 4.77
CA LEU A 809 -19.39 -28.66 3.34
C LEU A 809 -18.06 -28.23 2.71
N ASN A 810 -17.32 -27.31 3.34
CA ASN A 810 -15.99 -26.89 2.90
C ASN A 810 -15.04 -28.10 2.81
N ALA A 811 -14.97 -28.90 3.88
CA ALA A 811 -14.17 -30.12 3.92
C ALA A 811 -14.58 -31.13 2.85
N LYS A 812 -15.89 -31.30 2.61
CA LYS A 812 -16.43 -32.19 1.57
C LYS A 812 -15.99 -31.77 0.16
N LEU A 813 -15.92 -30.47 -0.09
CA LEU A 813 -15.57 -29.92 -1.39
C LEU A 813 -14.06 -29.71 -1.58
N ALA A 814 -13.27 -29.75 -0.51
CA ALA A 814 -11.82 -29.56 -0.55
C ALA A 814 -11.14 -30.54 -1.50
N GLY A 815 -11.55 -31.82 -1.50
CA GLY A 815 -11.03 -32.80 -2.45
C GLY A 815 -11.30 -32.41 -3.91
N LEU A 816 -12.45 -31.83 -4.23
CA LEU A 816 -12.70 -31.39 -5.60
C LEU A 816 -11.86 -30.14 -5.96
N ALA A 817 -11.83 -29.16 -5.05
CA ALA A 817 -11.14 -27.90 -5.24
C ALA A 817 -9.61 -28.03 -5.29
N ASN A 818 -9.04 -29.01 -4.59
CA ASN A 818 -7.59 -29.24 -4.53
C ASN A 818 -7.10 -30.28 -5.54
N ARG A 819 -7.96 -30.87 -6.38
CA ARG A 819 -7.54 -31.82 -7.41
C ARG A 819 -6.87 -31.12 -8.59
N VAL A 820 -5.67 -31.53 -8.98
CA VAL A 820 -4.96 -30.98 -10.15
C VAL A 820 -5.69 -31.40 -11.43
N ASN A 821 -6.38 -30.46 -12.08
CA ASN A 821 -7.15 -30.74 -13.29
C ASN A 821 -6.41 -30.32 -14.56
N ALA A 822 -5.52 -29.33 -14.47
CA ALA A 822 -4.76 -28.83 -15.61
C ALA A 822 -3.29 -28.64 -15.26
N VAL A 823 -2.43 -29.00 -16.21
CA VAL A 823 -0.99 -28.70 -16.17
C VAL A 823 -0.62 -28.18 -17.55
N ALA A 824 -0.05 -26.97 -17.61
CA ALA A 824 0.28 -26.28 -18.84
C ALA A 824 1.73 -25.78 -18.82
N PHE A 825 2.40 -25.92 -19.96
CA PHE A 825 3.78 -25.50 -20.17
C PHE A 825 3.81 -24.44 -21.27
N LYS A 826 4.50 -23.34 -21.00
CA LYS A 826 4.69 -22.26 -21.98
C LYS A 826 6.17 -22.01 -22.19
N ASN A 827 6.59 -22.02 -23.45
CA ASN A 827 7.99 -21.82 -23.88
C ASN A 827 8.98 -22.81 -23.27
N LEU A 828 8.52 -24.02 -22.95
CA LEU A 828 9.32 -25.08 -22.35
C LEU A 828 9.26 -26.35 -23.20
N GLN A 829 10.44 -26.89 -23.53
CA GLN A 829 10.59 -28.23 -24.12
C GLN A 829 11.53 -29.07 -23.24
N GLY A 830 11.13 -30.29 -22.87
CA GLY A 830 12.00 -31.21 -22.11
C GLY A 830 11.30 -32.03 -21.00
N GLU A 831 12.06 -32.89 -20.32
CA GLU A 831 11.58 -33.81 -19.27
C GLU A 831 10.83 -33.17 -18.07
N PRO A 832 11.19 -31.97 -17.56
CA PRO A 832 10.47 -31.34 -16.45
C PRO A 832 8.97 -31.14 -16.72
N SER A 833 8.57 -31.12 -17.99
CA SER A 833 7.15 -31.06 -18.38
C SER A 833 6.37 -32.35 -18.11
N ARG A 834 7.00 -33.52 -18.28
CA ARG A 834 6.35 -34.81 -18.04
C ARG A 834 6.15 -35.08 -16.56
N GLU A 835 7.09 -34.62 -15.73
CA GLU A 835 7.08 -34.79 -14.28
C GLU A 835 5.84 -34.13 -13.64
N LEU A 836 5.53 -32.87 -13.99
CA LEU A 836 4.36 -32.18 -13.45
C LEU A 836 3.05 -32.60 -14.14
N ASP A 837 3.08 -33.00 -15.41
CA ASP A 837 1.89 -33.49 -16.12
C ASP A 837 1.30 -34.76 -15.49
N ALA A 838 2.17 -35.62 -14.95
CA ALA A 838 1.78 -36.82 -14.21
C ALA A 838 0.97 -36.53 -12.94
N LEU A 839 0.93 -35.29 -12.46
CA LEU A 839 0.15 -34.87 -11.30
C LEU A 839 -1.34 -34.69 -11.61
N LYS A 840 -1.74 -34.67 -12.89
CA LYS A 840 -3.15 -34.55 -13.29
C LYS A 840 -4.02 -35.65 -12.64
N GLY A 841 -5.16 -35.25 -12.11
CA GLY A 841 -6.11 -36.09 -11.40
C GLY A 841 -5.80 -36.33 -9.93
N GLN A 842 -4.62 -35.95 -9.44
CA GLN A 842 -4.22 -36.16 -8.05
C GLN A 842 -4.60 -34.97 -7.15
N GLN A 843 -4.70 -35.21 -5.83
CA GLN A 843 -4.92 -34.15 -4.83
C GLN A 843 -3.65 -33.33 -4.60
N LEU A 844 -3.78 -32.01 -4.56
CA LEU A 844 -2.68 -31.11 -4.21
C LEU A 844 -2.07 -31.55 -2.87
N SER A 845 -0.79 -31.87 -2.89
CA SER A 845 -0.03 -32.27 -1.71
C SER A 845 1.25 -31.47 -1.60
N LYS A 846 1.84 -31.45 -0.40
CA LYS A 846 3.14 -30.82 -0.16
C LYS A 846 4.20 -31.33 -1.14
N ALA A 847 4.23 -32.64 -1.40
CA ALA A 847 5.17 -33.25 -2.33
C ALA A 847 5.05 -32.69 -3.77
N MET A 848 3.84 -32.36 -4.22
CA MET A 848 3.63 -31.73 -5.53
C MET A 848 4.15 -30.29 -5.56
N VAL A 849 3.95 -29.55 -4.47
CA VAL A 849 4.45 -28.19 -4.34
C VAL A 849 5.98 -28.17 -4.27
N GLU A 850 6.58 -29.14 -3.57
CA GLU A 850 8.03 -29.39 -3.57
C GLU A 850 8.55 -29.75 -4.97
N GLN A 851 7.81 -30.57 -5.72
CA GLN A 851 8.15 -30.91 -7.10
C GLN A 851 8.09 -29.68 -8.02
N ALA A 852 7.07 -28.82 -7.88
CA ALA A 852 6.98 -27.55 -8.60
C ALA A 852 8.14 -26.59 -8.26
N LEU A 853 8.52 -26.50 -6.98
CA LEU A 853 9.72 -25.77 -6.55
C LEU A 853 10.99 -26.36 -7.17
N ALA A 854 11.13 -27.68 -7.18
CA ALA A 854 12.28 -28.37 -7.76
C ALA A 854 12.41 -28.10 -9.26
N VAL A 855 11.29 -28.06 -9.99
CA VAL A 855 11.25 -27.65 -11.40
C VAL A 855 11.73 -26.20 -11.56
N SER A 856 11.24 -25.27 -10.76
CA SER A 856 11.70 -23.87 -10.79
C SER A 856 13.19 -23.73 -10.47
N ARG A 857 13.70 -24.52 -9.50
CA ARG A 857 15.12 -24.54 -9.16
C ARG A 857 15.96 -25.05 -10.32
N ARG A 858 15.56 -26.15 -10.95
CA ARG A 858 16.27 -26.73 -12.10
C ARG A 858 16.43 -25.72 -13.24
N PHE A 859 15.37 -24.97 -13.59
CA PHE A 859 15.46 -23.90 -14.58
C PHE A 859 16.43 -22.80 -14.15
N THR A 860 16.35 -22.38 -12.90
CA THR A 860 17.26 -21.38 -12.33
C THR A 860 18.73 -21.85 -12.35
N GLU A 861 19.00 -23.13 -12.07
CA GLU A 861 20.33 -23.74 -12.14
C GLU A 861 20.89 -23.77 -13.57
N GLU A 862 20.02 -23.96 -14.55
CA GLU A 862 20.31 -23.93 -15.98
C GLU A 862 20.48 -22.51 -16.52
N GLY A 863 20.31 -21.47 -15.70
CA GLY A 863 20.39 -20.08 -16.14
C GLY A 863 19.14 -19.56 -16.83
N LYS A 864 18.00 -20.26 -16.70
CA LYS A 864 16.71 -19.88 -17.29
C LYS A 864 15.80 -19.30 -16.22
N PRO A 865 15.31 -18.06 -16.35
CA PRO A 865 14.31 -17.56 -15.44
C PRO A 865 12.99 -18.29 -15.65
N SER A 866 12.25 -18.54 -14.58
CA SER A 866 11.04 -19.37 -14.63
C SER A 866 9.94 -18.86 -13.72
N LEU A 867 8.70 -19.11 -14.09
CA LEU A 867 7.52 -18.89 -13.26
C LEU A 867 6.71 -20.19 -13.18
N VAL A 868 6.54 -20.71 -11.96
CA VAL A 868 5.63 -21.84 -11.69
C VAL A 868 4.46 -21.32 -10.86
N ARG A 869 3.24 -21.51 -11.33
CA ARG A 869 2.01 -21.12 -10.63
C ARG A 869 1.17 -22.35 -10.37
N ILE A 870 0.67 -22.48 -9.15
CA ILE A 870 -0.30 -23.48 -8.73
C ILE A 870 -1.49 -22.70 -8.21
N ARG A 871 -2.58 -22.70 -8.97
CA ARG A 871 -3.74 -21.85 -8.66
C ARG A 871 -5.00 -22.69 -8.54
N ARG A 872 -5.75 -22.46 -7.46
CA ARG A 872 -7.11 -22.96 -7.33
C ARG A 872 -8.01 -22.23 -8.31
N GLN A 873 -8.65 -23.00 -9.18
CA GLN A 873 -9.53 -22.47 -10.20
C GLN A 873 -10.90 -22.13 -9.62
N PRO A 874 -11.58 -21.14 -10.22
CA PRO A 874 -13.02 -20.90 -10.08
C PRO A 874 -13.93 -22.13 -9.96
N ASP A 875 -15.11 -21.97 -9.35
CA ASP A 875 -16.23 -22.92 -9.40
C ASP A 875 -15.91 -24.38 -9.05
N LEU A 876 -14.95 -24.59 -8.13
CA LEU A 876 -14.46 -25.92 -7.76
C LEU A 876 -13.86 -26.68 -8.95
N SER A 877 -13.31 -25.97 -9.94
CA SER A 877 -12.68 -26.56 -11.13
C SER A 877 -11.27 -27.11 -10.86
N GLY A 878 -10.94 -27.39 -9.60
CA GLY A 878 -9.67 -27.94 -9.15
C GLY A 878 -8.50 -26.96 -9.20
N ILE A 879 -7.28 -27.49 -9.28
CA ILE A 879 -6.02 -26.75 -9.39
C ILE A 879 -5.54 -26.75 -10.84
N ALA A 880 -5.01 -25.61 -11.30
CA ALA A 880 -4.19 -25.53 -12.49
C ALA A 880 -2.74 -25.26 -12.11
N ILE A 881 -1.82 -26.04 -12.66
CA ILE A 881 -0.38 -25.81 -12.58
C ILE A 881 0.10 -25.24 -13.91
N ARG A 882 0.78 -24.10 -13.88
CA ARG A 882 1.34 -23.47 -15.06
C ARG A 882 2.83 -23.24 -14.87
N VAL A 883 3.62 -23.64 -15.85
CA VAL A 883 5.07 -23.47 -15.86
C VAL A 883 5.44 -22.65 -17.08
N VAL A 884 6.13 -21.54 -16.87
CA VAL A 884 6.53 -20.62 -17.92
C VAL A 884 8.04 -20.42 -17.84
N GLU A 885 8.75 -20.66 -18.94
CA GLU A 885 10.10 -20.11 -19.11
C GLU A 885 9.97 -18.62 -19.38
N LEU A 886 10.49 -17.81 -18.45
CA LEU A 886 10.56 -16.38 -18.61
C LEU A 886 11.75 -16.11 -19.53
N SER A 887 11.51 -15.60 -20.73
CA SER A 887 12.60 -15.10 -21.55
C SER A 887 12.73 -13.59 -21.34
N ALA A 888 13.93 -13.07 -21.63
CA ALA A 888 14.19 -11.64 -21.77
C ALA A 888 13.18 -10.92 -22.68
N THR A 889 12.61 -11.63 -23.67
CA THR A 889 11.62 -11.09 -24.60
C THR A 889 10.18 -11.16 -24.10
N ASN A 890 9.90 -12.01 -23.11
CA ASN A 890 8.55 -12.24 -22.57
C ASN A 890 8.30 -11.54 -21.24
N LEU A 891 9.36 -11.07 -20.58
CA LEU A 891 9.26 -10.14 -19.46
C LEU A 891 9.14 -8.74 -20.03
N THR A 892 7.96 -8.15 -19.90
CA THR A 892 7.76 -6.74 -20.24
C THR A 892 8.64 -5.86 -19.35
N GLU A 893 8.97 -4.64 -19.81
CA GLU A 893 9.65 -3.62 -19.00
C GLU A 893 8.94 -3.34 -17.67
N LYS A 894 7.65 -3.71 -17.52
CA LYS A 894 6.86 -3.54 -16.29
C LYS A 894 7.00 -4.68 -15.30
N GLU A 895 7.26 -5.88 -15.80
CA GLU A 895 7.45 -7.05 -14.96
C GLU A 895 8.87 -7.07 -14.38
N TRP A 896 9.84 -6.54 -15.12
CA TRP A 896 11.23 -6.49 -14.70
C TRP A 896 11.48 -5.69 -13.40
N PRO A 897 10.88 -4.51 -13.15
CA PRO A 897 10.96 -3.79 -11.87
C PRO A 897 10.46 -4.59 -10.67
N TYR A 898 9.38 -5.35 -10.85
CA TYR A 898 8.92 -6.28 -9.83
C TYR A 898 10.01 -7.31 -9.52
N PHE A 899 10.67 -7.85 -10.56
CA PHE A 899 11.76 -8.82 -10.44
C PHE A 899 13.13 -8.21 -10.05
N SER A 900 13.35 -6.91 -10.24
CA SER A 900 14.61 -6.22 -9.99
C SER A 900 14.68 -5.57 -8.61
N GLY A 901 13.54 -5.08 -8.09
CA GLY A 901 13.40 -4.66 -6.68
C GLY A 901 13.81 -5.80 -5.73
N MET A 902 13.53 -7.04 -6.12
CA MET A 902 13.93 -8.27 -5.41
C MET A 902 15.45 -8.51 -5.37
N ARG A 903 16.24 -7.93 -6.29
CA ARG A 903 17.71 -8.05 -6.30
C ARG A 903 18.40 -6.96 -5.49
N SER A 904 17.72 -5.86 -5.20
CA SER A 904 18.36 -4.66 -4.67
C SER A 904 18.78 -4.76 -3.20
N SER A 905 18.18 -5.66 -2.43
CA SER A 905 18.43 -5.77 -0.97
C SER A 905 19.51 -6.78 -0.58
N SER A 906 19.98 -7.64 -1.50
CA SER A 906 21.04 -8.61 -1.18
C SER A 906 22.31 -8.27 -1.95
N GLU A 907 23.37 -7.89 -1.22
CA GLU A 907 24.72 -7.76 -1.79
C GLU A 907 25.22 -9.09 -2.40
N ASN A 908 24.57 -10.20 -2.05
CA ASN A 908 24.82 -11.52 -2.58
C ASN A 908 24.14 -11.73 -3.95
N LYS A 909 24.94 -11.62 -5.01
CA LYS A 909 24.63 -12.02 -6.40
C LYS A 909 24.40 -13.53 -6.53
N LYS A 910 23.46 -14.14 -5.79
CA LYS A 910 23.12 -15.56 -5.91
C LYS A 910 21.90 -15.73 -6.79
N SER A 911 21.87 -16.81 -7.58
CA SER A 911 20.64 -17.27 -8.21
C SER A 911 19.69 -17.72 -7.14
N MET A 912 18.40 -17.43 -7.28
CA MET A 912 17.41 -17.80 -6.28
C MET A 912 16.09 -18.17 -6.90
N VAL A 913 15.33 -19.03 -6.21
CA VAL A 913 13.90 -19.18 -6.43
C VAL A 913 13.18 -18.53 -5.27
N GLN A 914 12.22 -17.67 -5.55
CA GLN A 914 11.30 -17.13 -4.55
C GLN A 914 9.97 -17.86 -4.62
N GLY A 915 9.36 -18.10 -3.46
CA GLY A 915 8.06 -18.70 -3.32
C GLY A 915 7.11 -17.74 -2.62
N SER A 916 5.91 -17.58 -3.12
CA SER A 916 4.83 -16.92 -2.41
C SER A 916 3.59 -17.78 -2.44
N VAL A 917 2.88 -17.88 -1.33
CA VAL A 917 1.57 -18.51 -1.23
C VAL A 917 0.59 -17.47 -0.71
N SER A 918 -0.54 -17.32 -1.39
CA SER A 918 -1.62 -16.41 -1.04
C SER A 918 -2.92 -17.19 -1.02
N ALA A 919 -3.54 -17.30 0.14
CA ALA A 919 -4.92 -17.77 0.34
C ALA A 919 -5.73 -16.66 1.03
N SER A 920 -7.05 -16.80 1.13
CA SER A 920 -7.98 -15.80 1.71
C SER A 920 -7.48 -15.14 2.99
N ASP A 921 -6.91 -15.96 3.86
CA ASP A 921 -6.65 -15.68 5.26
C ASP A 921 -5.18 -15.88 5.67
N SER A 922 -4.36 -16.36 4.74
CA SER A 922 -2.94 -16.62 4.99
C SER A 922 -2.07 -16.23 3.81
N HIS A 923 -0.93 -15.62 4.11
CA HIS A 923 0.13 -15.36 3.14
C HIS A 923 1.44 -15.92 3.68
N GLY A 924 2.26 -16.47 2.80
CA GLY A 924 3.60 -16.94 3.13
C GLY A 924 4.56 -16.57 2.02
N TRP A 925 5.78 -16.22 2.37
CA TRP A 925 6.85 -15.90 1.42
C TRP A 925 8.13 -16.59 1.83
N ALA A 926 8.91 -17.06 0.85
CA ALA A 926 10.20 -17.71 1.08
C ALA A 926 11.15 -17.49 -0.10
N ALA A 927 12.45 -17.63 0.15
CA ALA A 927 13.47 -17.68 -0.89
C ALA A 927 14.39 -18.89 -0.69
N TRP A 928 14.90 -19.42 -1.79
CA TRP A 928 15.87 -20.52 -1.81
C TRP A 928 17.02 -20.15 -2.73
N ALA A 929 18.23 -20.07 -2.19
CA ALA A 929 19.44 -19.95 -2.99
C ALA A 929 19.64 -21.17 -3.90
N VAL A 930 20.16 -20.92 -5.09
CA VAL A 930 20.37 -21.93 -6.13
C VAL A 930 21.81 -21.88 -6.62
N ASN A 931 22.46 -23.04 -6.65
CA ASN A 931 23.81 -23.18 -7.21
C ASN A 931 23.72 -23.24 -8.73
N GLN A 932 23.78 -22.08 -9.38
CA GLN A 932 23.82 -22.03 -10.84
C GLN A 932 25.07 -22.76 -11.35
N LYS A 933 24.93 -23.63 -12.34
CA LYS A 933 26.08 -24.24 -13.01
C LYS A 933 26.96 -23.11 -13.52
N LYS A 934 28.24 -23.10 -13.11
CA LYS A 934 29.19 -22.02 -13.46
C LYS A 934 29.12 -21.76 -14.96
N LEU A 935 28.50 -20.64 -15.34
CA LEU A 935 28.67 -20.09 -16.69
C LEU A 935 30.10 -19.56 -16.77
N PRO A 936 30.80 -19.72 -17.90
CA PRO A 936 32.14 -19.15 -18.09
C PRO A 936 32.03 -17.64 -17.98
N LEU A 937 32.36 -17.10 -16.81
CA LEU A 937 32.42 -15.66 -16.59
C LEU A 937 33.67 -15.12 -17.29
N PRO A 938 33.59 -13.95 -17.94
CA PRO A 938 34.78 -13.29 -18.50
C PRO A 938 35.80 -13.03 -17.38
N GLU A 939 37.08 -13.32 -17.65
CA GLU A 939 38.17 -13.10 -16.70
C GLU A 939 38.17 -11.64 -16.23
N LYS A 940 37.95 -11.43 -14.93
CA LYS A 940 38.05 -10.11 -14.33
C LYS A 940 39.51 -9.65 -14.42
N LYS A 941 39.74 -8.47 -15.02
CA LYS A 941 41.01 -7.75 -14.90
C LYS A 941 41.22 -7.36 -13.45
N ASP A 942 42.33 -7.80 -12.87
CA ASP A 942 42.75 -7.49 -11.50
C ASP A 942 42.91 -5.98 -11.32
N ALA A 943 41.97 -5.37 -10.60
CA ALA A 943 42.13 -4.03 -10.05
C ALA A 943 42.98 -4.17 -8.78
N THR A 944 44.24 -3.75 -8.87
CA THR A 944 45.10 -3.55 -7.73
C THR A 944 44.83 -2.17 -7.17
N ASP A 945 44.44 -2.08 -5.91
CA ASP A 945 44.92 -0.97 -5.08
C ASP A 945 44.89 -1.34 -3.60
N GLY A 946 45.98 -1.01 -2.93
CA GLY A 946 46.14 -1.21 -1.49
C GLY A 946 45.47 -0.09 -0.71
N THR A 947 45.03 -0.40 0.51
CA THR A 947 45.11 0.55 1.63
C THR A 947 44.96 -0.16 2.98
N ASN A 948 45.66 0.46 3.93
CA ASN A 948 45.97 0.12 5.31
C ASN A 948 44.89 -0.55 6.16
N ALA A 949 45.35 -1.55 6.92
CA ALA A 949 44.65 -2.21 8.01
C ALA A 949 44.60 -1.32 9.26
N SER A 950 43.40 -1.16 9.82
CA SER A 950 43.18 -0.91 11.26
C SER A 950 42.29 -2.02 11.79
N ASP A 951 42.60 -2.50 13.00
CA ASP A 951 41.93 -3.61 13.71
C ASP A 951 40.44 -3.36 13.98
N ALA A 952 39.62 -3.47 12.94
CA ALA A 952 38.18 -3.73 13.00
C ALA A 952 37.94 -5.15 12.47
N LEU A 953 36.84 -5.79 12.90
CA LEU A 953 36.36 -7.08 12.37
C LEU A 953 36.62 -7.14 10.87
N THR A 954 37.29 -8.19 10.41
CA THR A 954 37.62 -8.29 9.00
C THR A 954 36.32 -8.30 8.21
N GLU A 955 36.33 -7.74 6.99
CA GLU A 955 35.16 -7.75 6.11
C GLU A 955 34.60 -9.18 5.97
N ASP A 956 35.48 -10.19 6.02
CA ASP A 956 35.14 -11.61 6.03
C ASP A 956 34.32 -12.04 7.27
N ASP A 957 34.64 -11.55 8.48
CA ASP A 957 33.89 -11.86 9.70
C ASP A 957 32.47 -11.26 9.66
N ILE A 958 32.34 -10.04 9.16
CA ILE A 958 31.03 -9.35 9.00
C ILE A 958 30.20 -10.08 7.94
N VAL A 959 30.81 -10.47 6.81
CA VAL A 959 30.15 -11.20 5.73
C VAL A 959 29.71 -12.60 6.19
N GLU A 960 30.52 -13.29 6.99
CA GLU A 960 30.16 -14.60 7.55
C GLU A 960 28.96 -14.48 8.52
N GLN A 961 28.97 -13.50 9.41
CA GLN A 961 27.87 -13.27 10.35
C GLN A 961 26.57 -12.84 9.65
N VAL A 962 26.64 -11.90 8.69
CA VAL A 962 25.48 -11.49 7.89
C VAL A 962 24.93 -12.67 7.06
N SER A 963 25.81 -13.54 6.57
CA SER A 963 25.39 -14.75 5.84
C SER A 963 24.68 -15.75 6.74
N ALA A 964 25.13 -15.92 7.99
CA ALA A 964 24.48 -16.80 8.96
C ALA A 964 23.09 -16.26 9.38
N ASP A 965 22.99 -14.96 9.70
CA ASP A 965 21.73 -14.30 10.07
C ASP A 965 20.72 -14.31 8.90
N SER A 966 21.20 -14.20 7.66
CA SER A 966 20.38 -14.34 6.44
C SER A 966 19.88 -15.77 6.26
N ALA A 967 20.71 -16.79 6.51
CA ALA A 967 20.31 -18.18 6.36
C ALA A 967 19.24 -18.61 7.38
N GLU A 968 19.32 -18.13 8.63
CA GLU A 968 18.28 -18.36 9.63
C GLU A 968 16.96 -17.68 9.23
N HIS A 969 17.03 -16.46 8.70
CA HIS A 969 15.86 -15.76 8.20
C HIS A 969 15.15 -16.50 7.07
N GLU A 970 15.94 -16.93 6.08
CA GLU A 970 15.45 -17.71 4.95
C GLU A 970 14.80 -19.00 5.45
N ALA A 971 15.37 -19.67 6.46
CA ALA A 971 14.78 -20.88 7.05
C ALA A 971 13.44 -20.60 7.76
N GLU A 972 13.30 -19.49 8.49
CA GLU A 972 12.04 -19.10 9.14
C GLU A 972 10.94 -18.76 8.12
N GLN A 973 11.29 -18.01 7.07
CA GLN A 973 10.39 -17.70 5.95
C GLN A 973 9.96 -18.96 5.20
N GLN A 974 10.89 -19.88 4.93
CA GLN A 974 10.58 -21.19 4.35
C GLN A 974 9.63 -21.98 5.25
N LYS A 975 9.80 -21.96 6.57
CA LYS A 975 8.90 -22.63 7.52
C LYS A 975 7.49 -22.03 7.48
N GLU A 976 7.35 -20.71 7.45
CA GLU A 976 6.03 -20.06 7.34
C GLU A 976 5.35 -20.36 6.00
N PHE A 977 6.10 -20.26 4.90
CA PHE A 977 5.62 -20.66 3.57
C PHE A 977 5.10 -22.10 3.57
N TRP A 978 5.89 -23.06 4.08
CA TRP A 978 5.49 -24.46 4.11
C TRP A 978 4.31 -24.74 5.04
N LYS A 979 4.19 -24.01 6.16
CA LYS A 979 3.02 -24.12 7.03
C LYS A 979 1.73 -23.76 6.29
N VAL A 980 1.75 -22.68 5.52
CA VAL A 980 0.57 -22.26 4.72
C VAL A 980 0.28 -23.26 3.60
N VAL A 981 1.32 -23.79 2.95
CA VAL A 981 1.16 -24.86 1.94
C VAL A 981 0.57 -26.13 2.55
N GLU A 982 1.05 -26.56 3.71
CA GLU A 982 0.55 -27.75 4.41
C GLU A 982 -0.92 -27.62 4.80
N ASP A 983 -1.30 -26.46 5.34
CA ASP A 983 -2.70 -26.15 5.67
C ASP A 983 -3.58 -26.21 4.41
N LEU A 984 -3.16 -25.56 3.33
CA LEU A 984 -3.87 -25.61 2.05
C LEU A 984 -4.02 -27.04 1.51
N CYS A 985 -2.95 -27.84 1.55
CA CYS A 985 -2.96 -29.23 1.12
C CYS A 985 -3.84 -30.12 2.00
N ALA A 986 -4.01 -29.78 3.28
CA ALA A 986 -4.93 -30.44 4.20
C ALA A 986 -6.40 -30.03 3.98
N GLY A 987 -6.68 -29.13 3.03
CA GLY A 987 -8.02 -28.60 2.78
C GLY A 987 -8.36 -27.35 3.59
N GLY A 988 -7.34 -26.72 4.20
CA GLY A 988 -7.45 -25.43 4.88
C GLY A 988 -7.82 -24.28 3.92
N GLY A 989 -8.42 -23.24 4.50
CA GLY A 989 -9.04 -22.12 3.79
C GLY A 989 -10.38 -22.47 3.14
N ALA A 990 -11.15 -21.44 2.80
CA ALA A 990 -12.42 -21.63 2.09
C ALA A 990 -12.16 -22.11 0.65
N VAL A 991 -12.84 -23.16 0.19
CA VAL A 991 -12.69 -23.65 -1.20
C VAL A 991 -13.17 -22.63 -2.24
N SER A 992 -14.00 -21.67 -1.82
CA SER A 992 -14.42 -20.51 -2.61
C SER A 992 -13.35 -19.42 -2.72
N ALA A 993 -12.32 -19.44 -1.87
CA ALA A 993 -11.31 -18.39 -1.85
C ALA A 993 -10.28 -18.54 -2.98
N TYR A 994 -9.85 -17.39 -3.50
CA TYR A 994 -8.70 -17.32 -4.40
C TYR A 994 -7.47 -17.86 -3.67
N THR A 995 -6.82 -18.86 -4.26
CA THR A 995 -5.57 -19.40 -3.73
C THR A 995 -4.54 -19.57 -4.83
N GLU A 996 -3.33 -19.08 -4.60
CA GLU A 996 -2.21 -19.17 -5.51
C GLU A 996 -0.92 -19.48 -4.74
N ILE A 997 -0.18 -20.50 -5.20
CA ILE A 997 1.24 -20.69 -4.89
C ILE A 997 2.03 -20.32 -6.14
N ARG A 998 3.08 -19.53 -5.98
CA ARG A 998 3.93 -19.04 -7.05
C ARG A 998 5.38 -19.31 -6.70
N PHE A 999 6.14 -19.82 -7.66
CA PHE A 999 7.60 -19.86 -7.62
C PHE A 999 8.17 -19.05 -8.76
N THR A 1000 9.09 -18.14 -8.46
CA THR A 1000 9.81 -17.34 -9.45
C THR A 1000 11.29 -17.65 -9.34
N GLY A 1001 11.81 -18.31 -10.37
CA GLY A 1001 13.23 -18.61 -10.52
C GLY A 1001 13.97 -17.49 -11.23
N MET A 1002 15.03 -16.97 -10.61
CA MET A 1002 15.83 -15.85 -11.09
C MET A 1002 17.32 -16.23 -11.12
N PRO A 1003 17.86 -16.65 -12.28
CA PRO A 1003 19.28 -16.97 -12.42
C PRO A 1003 20.13 -15.69 -12.45
N ILE A 1004 21.39 -15.75 -12.01
CA ILE A 1004 22.36 -14.70 -12.29
C ILE A 1004 22.52 -14.65 -13.81
N LEU A 1005 22.14 -13.52 -14.38
CA LEU A 1005 22.34 -13.30 -15.81
C LEU A 1005 23.79 -12.83 -16.01
N PRO A 1006 24.51 -13.40 -16.99
CA PRO A 1006 25.83 -12.91 -17.38
C PRO A 1006 25.79 -11.41 -17.68
N ASP A 1007 26.85 -10.68 -17.32
CA ASP A 1007 26.90 -9.22 -17.52
C ASP A 1007 26.82 -8.83 -19.01
N ASP A 1008 27.19 -9.73 -19.92
CA ASP A 1008 27.11 -9.62 -21.38
C ASP A 1008 25.68 -9.79 -21.95
N VAL A 1009 24.76 -10.45 -21.23
CA VAL A 1009 23.31 -10.44 -21.58
C VAL A 1009 22.72 -9.03 -21.42
N LYS A 1010 23.35 -8.16 -20.62
CA LYS A 1010 22.98 -6.74 -20.52
C LYS A 1010 23.51 -5.91 -21.70
N GLU A 1011 24.47 -6.42 -22.48
CA GLU A 1011 25.13 -5.68 -23.57
C GLU A 1011 24.61 -6.05 -24.97
N GLY A 1012 23.97 -7.21 -25.13
CA GLY A 1012 23.41 -7.69 -26.39
C GLY A 1012 22.14 -6.97 -26.85
N GLY A 1013 22.26 -5.71 -27.28
CA GLY A 1013 21.43 -5.01 -28.29
C GLY A 1013 19.89 -4.90 -28.15
N GLY A 1014 19.24 -5.60 -27.21
CA GLY A 1014 17.82 -5.46 -26.89
C GLY A 1014 17.56 -4.42 -25.80
N PRO A 1015 16.30 -4.03 -25.53
CA PRO A 1015 15.92 -2.92 -24.64
C PRO A 1015 16.28 -3.14 -23.14
N ILE A 1016 17.05 -4.17 -22.78
CA ILE A 1016 17.40 -4.52 -21.40
C ILE A 1016 18.72 -3.83 -20.99
N ARG A 1017 18.73 -2.49 -21.00
CA ARG A 1017 19.78 -1.67 -20.37
C ARG A 1017 19.15 -0.83 -19.27
N GLY A 1018 19.09 -1.32 -18.02
CA GLY A 1018 18.57 -0.46 -16.96
C GLY A 1018 18.31 -1.09 -15.60
N VAL A 1019 19.26 -1.84 -15.01
CA VAL A 1019 19.19 -2.10 -13.56
C VAL A 1019 20.59 -2.19 -12.95
N ARG A 1020 21.03 -1.15 -12.24
CA ARG A 1020 22.11 -1.23 -11.23
C ARG A 1020 21.79 -0.36 -10.01
N ARG A 1021 21.82 -1.03 -8.83
CA ARG A 1021 21.87 -0.53 -7.43
C ARG A 1021 20.88 0.59 -7.04
N PHE A 1022 19.78 0.20 -6.40
CA PHE A 1022 19.04 1.06 -5.47
C PHE A 1022 19.78 1.11 -4.13
N ARG A 1023 20.14 2.30 -3.64
CA ARG A 1023 20.42 2.55 -2.22
C ARG A 1023 19.19 3.26 -1.65
N HIS A 1024 18.47 2.61 -0.73
CA HIS A 1024 17.43 3.28 0.04
C HIS A 1024 18.06 4.25 1.04
N SER A 1025 18.03 5.55 0.72
CA SER A 1025 18.01 6.60 1.75
C SER A 1025 16.59 6.72 2.27
N SER A 1026 16.40 6.60 3.57
CA SER A 1026 15.15 6.81 4.30
C SER A 1026 14.66 8.27 4.22
N ARG A 1027 14.16 8.68 3.05
CA ARG A 1027 13.30 9.85 2.88
C ARG A 1027 12.01 9.39 2.21
N SER A 1028 10.95 9.35 2.98
CA SER A 1028 9.59 9.05 2.55
C SER A 1028 9.16 10.10 1.52
N VAL A 1029 9.16 9.75 0.24
CA VAL A 1029 8.46 10.52 -0.79
C VAL A 1029 7.00 10.08 -0.73
N ILE A 1030 6.15 10.97 -0.20
CA ILE A 1030 4.70 10.82 -0.21
C ILE A 1030 4.25 11.11 -1.65
N TYR A 1031 3.68 10.10 -2.32
CA TYR A 1031 2.87 10.28 -3.53
C TYR A 1031 1.39 10.20 -3.16
#